data_AF-A0A1E5RZB3-F1
#
_entry.id   AF-A0A1E5RZB3-F1
#
_cell.length_a   1.000
_cell.length_b   1.000
_cell.length_c   1.000
_cell.angle_alpha   90.00
_cell.angle_beta   90.00
_cell.angle_gamma   90.00
#
_symmetry.space_group_name_H-M   'P 1'
#
loop_
_entity.id
_entity.type
_entity.pdbx_description
1 polymer ?
#
loop_
_entity_poly.entity_id
_entity_poly.type
_entity_poly.pdbx_seq_one_letter_code
_entity_poly.pdbx_strand_id
1 'polypeptide(L)'
;MSLSPLLKLPLELWIMILAGLEEQDLKNLNFAIPVIFQNLINDNELWKQIFKQLYNTIYFTNLSKSNNYYDEFCLKLKYLKEWKHNRGIKTKYTISTHANGHGEVDQVEHLVFEYPKLATYNNGVITILNLENNLHKKASRMTYIPCTSPQGCSTMNFNLHAANFGRYDGRVFGKNLTNKSYLSPVIEYDSIHSTSVSSVASFSNTNKSDDLYCCSGDFNGQLIWWLNSKKFHQIQLTNFKISHIFLPKRNTTVVIDASNRLYLIIFSSTNEKDHFDIKNIAFDMKSTALPIDARFEISQVKVDYGGRNLIVCDNNNMYIVSVDQETFGEYKKYSFGLNENIQHMTIDETTAMKKQDIELIGYDGCYVSILTEQNNNTIVYVFNIRSPLKVVKPQCVLPFQEKCYVTCVNNVVLLVAFEKKIGIFNALNGDELRVNTKLKEKYPQFLKMSHGKIVIGSNDTFQFLQYVKDIHSLNSRQAAKSRKPVVKSLKSSNAMSVQFDEYQLELNEQLENEKYQEMLKTKYGGTVDNGEFLTGNEVDDEEMHLRIALMESQAQQTIDEHQRELDEQQFEEAEMLRLAIEASKQQHHPRQNFTQNSVPASSLFGPHVTQSVEPEVREESFGYGQNGLTEEEELALALEMSMREC
;
A
#
# COMPACT_ATOMS: atom_id res chain seq x y z
N MET A 1 -1.34 62.15 14.98
CA MET A 1 -0.30 61.26 14.40
C MET A 1 -0.55 61.16 12.91
N SER A 2 0.48 61.27 12.07
CA SER A 2 0.37 61.04 10.63
C SER A 2 0.25 59.53 10.36
N LEU A 3 -0.88 59.10 9.81
CA LEU A 3 -0.97 57.79 9.16
C LEU A 3 0.08 57.75 8.05
N SER A 4 1.00 56.78 8.12
CA SER A 4 2.07 56.59 7.13
C SER A 4 1.48 56.54 5.72
N PRO A 5 2.13 57.13 4.69
CA PRO A 5 1.60 57.13 3.32
C PRO A 5 1.30 55.73 2.78
N LEU A 6 1.96 54.70 3.32
CA LEU A 6 1.67 53.28 3.07
C LEU A 6 0.18 52.95 3.35
N LEU A 7 -0.39 53.42 4.46
CA LEU A 7 -1.81 53.19 4.82
C LEU A 7 -2.82 53.90 3.89
N LYS A 8 -2.36 54.66 2.88
CA LYS A 8 -3.21 55.31 1.87
C LYS A 8 -3.18 54.62 0.50
N LEU A 9 -2.43 53.52 0.35
CA LEU A 9 -2.46 52.72 -0.86
C LEU A 9 -3.84 52.03 -1.03
N PRO A 10 -4.36 51.89 -2.26
CA PRO A 10 -5.54 51.08 -2.56
C PRO A 10 -5.39 49.62 -2.08
N LEU A 11 -6.53 48.97 -1.85
CA LEU A 11 -6.62 47.59 -1.34
C LEU A 11 -5.83 46.61 -2.24
N GLU A 12 -5.91 46.82 -3.56
CA GLU A 12 -5.31 46.00 -4.60
C GLU A 12 -3.78 46.05 -4.55
N LEU A 13 -3.20 47.23 -4.33
CA LEU A 13 -1.75 47.38 -4.15
C LEU A 13 -1.30 46.78 -2.81
N TRP A 14 -2.12 46.89 -1.76
CA TRP A 14 -1.85 46.19 -0.51
C TRP A 14 -1.90 44.68 -0.66
N ILE A 15 -2.85 44.14 -1.43
CA ILE A 15 -2.93 42.71 -1.74
C ILE A 15 -1.68 42.26 -2.51
N MET A 16 -1.22 43.03 -3.50
CA MET A 16 0.03 42.72 -4.23
C MET A 16 1.28 42.77 -3.35
N ILE A 17 1.38 43.72 -2.41
CA ILE A 17 2.51 43.84 -1.48
C ILE A 17 2.49 42.68 -0.47
N LEU A 18 1.34 42.37 0.11
CA LEU A 18 1.18 41.28 1.08
C LEU A 18 1.33 39.90 0.43
N ALA A 19 0.97 39.74 -0.85
CA ALA A 19 1.16 38.48 -1.59
C ALA A 19 2.63 38.11 -1.82
N GLY A 20 3.55 39.06 -1.70
CA GLY A 20 5.00 38.83 -1.76
C GLY A 20 5.65 38.39 -0.44
N LEU A 21 4.89 38.15 0.62
CA LEU A 21 5.39 37.86 1.97
C LEU A 21 5.11 36.42 2.42
N GLU A 22 5.96 35.88 3.31
CA GLU A 22 5.80 34.53 3.84
C GLU A 22 4.72 34.40 4.93
N GLU A 23 4.30 33.15 5.20
CA GLU A 23 3.35 32.78 6.27
C GLU A 23 3.72 33.40 7.63
N GLN A 24 5.02 33.49 7.93
CA GLN A 24 5.54 34.01 9.19
C GLN A 24 5.44 35.54 9.24
N ASP A 25 5.80 36.25 8.16
CA ASP A 25 5.74 37.70 8.09
C ASP A 25 4.30 38.21 8.10
N LEU A 26 3.38 37.55 7.38
CA LEU A 26 1.96 37.85 7.43
C LEU A 26 1.38 37.68 8.85
N LYS A 27 1.82 36.66 9.59
CA LYS A 27 1.44 36.47 11.00
C LYS A 27 2.04 37.53 11.91
N ASN A 28 3.30 37.90 11.73
CA ASN A 28 3.97 38.97 12.47
C ASN A 28 3.28 40.33 12.23
N LEU A 29 2.92 40.64 10.98
CA LEU A 29 2.18 41.86 10.60
C LEU A 29 0.78 41.91 11.24
N ASN A 30 0.08 40.77 11.34
CA ASN A 30 -1.24 40.67 11.97
C ASN A 30 -1.23 41.06 13.47
N PHE A 31 -0.08 40.90 14.15
CA PHE A 31 0.14 41.35 15.53
C PHE A 31 0.68 42.79 15.63
N ALA A 32 1.29 43.33 14.57
CA ALA A 32 2.05 44.58 14.62
C ALA A 32 1.32 45.82 14.07
N ILE A 33 0.19 45.65 13.37
CA ILE A 33 -0.42 46.72 12.54
C ILE A 33 -1.92 46.91 12.87
N PRO A 34 -2.47 48.15 12.81
CA PRO A 34 -3.88 48.44 13.07
C PRO A 34 -4.90 47.62 12.26
N VAL A 35 -6.07 47.43 12.87
CA VAL A 35 -7.25 46.61 12.48
C VAL A 35 -7.58 46.55 10.98
N ILE A 36 -7.35 47.62 10.23
CA ILE A 36 -7.51 47.67 8.76
C ILE A 36 -6.79 46.48 8.08
N PHE A 37 -5.61 46.12 8.59
CA PHE A 37 -4.80 45.03 8.05
C PHE A 37 -5.27 43.65 8.50
N GLN A 38 -5.96 43.55 9.64
CA GLN A 38 -6.55 42.28 10.10
C GLN A 38 -7.71 41.88 9.19
N ASN A 39 -8.49 42.85 8.70
CA ASN A 39 -9.53 42.61 7.69
C ASN A 39 -8.93 42.20 6.34
N LEU A 40 -7.84 42.84 5.89
CA LEU A 40 -7.08 42.47 4.69
C LEU A 40 -6.47 41.05 4.79
N ILE A 41 -5.87 40.71 5.92
CA ILE A 41 -5.27 39.39 6.17
C ILE A 41 -6.34 38.29 6.29
N ASN A 42 -7.59 38.65 6.56
CA ASN A 42 -8.74 37.73 6.53
C ASN A 42 -9.46 37.71 5.16
N ASP A 43 -8.98 38.44 4.15
CA ASP A 43 -9.59 38.44 2.80
C ASP A 43 -9.23 37.16 2.03
N ASN A 44 -10.26 36.46 1.55
CA ASN A 44 -10.12 35.24 0.76
C ASN A 44 -9.45 35.49 -0.60
N GLU A 45 -9.64 36.69 -1.19
CA GLU A 45 -8.98 37.05 -2.46
C GLU A 45 -7.47 37.30 -2.27
N LEU A 46 -7.02 37.82 -1.12
CA LEU A 46 -5.59 37.90 -0.80
C LEU A 46 -4.95 36.49 -0.78
N TRP A 47 -5.54 35.57 -0.01
CA TRP A 47 -5.04 34.19 0.08
C TRP A 47 -5.09 33.45 -1.26
N LYS A 48 -6.08 33.75 -2.10
CA LYS A 48 -6.17 33.25 -3.48
C LYS A 48 -5.06 33.78 -4.39
N GLN A 49 -4.65 35.06 -4.27
CA GLN A 49 -3.48 35.56 -5.01
C GLN A 49 -2.18 34.96 -4.48
N ILE A 50 -1.99 34.84 -3.15
CA ILE A 50 -0.86 34.14 -2.52
C ILE A 50 -0.76 32.70 -3.05
N PHE A 51 -1.87 31.95 -3.02
CA PHE A 51 -1.93 30.57 -3.49
C PHE A 51 -1.59 30.47 -4.98
N LYS A 52 -2.14 31.37 -5.80
CA LYS A 52 -1.85 31.45 -7.23
C LYS A 52 -0.38 31.80 -7.52
N GLN A 53 0.24 32.66 -6.71
CA GLN A 53 1.65 33.03 -6.86
C GLN A 53 2.59 31.87 -6.48
N LEU A 54 2.25 31.11 -5.43
CA LEU A 54 3.08 29.99 -4.94
C LEU A 54 2.92 28.68 -5.73
N TYR A 55 1.74 28.42 -6.31
CA TYR A 55 1.44 27.15 -7.01
C TYR A 55 1.07 27.33 -8.49
N ASN A 56 1.16 28.55 -9.03
CA ASN A 56 0.82 28.93 -10.42
C ASN A 56 -0.59 28.48 -10.88
N THR A 57 -1.50 28.22 -9.95
CA THR A 57 -2.83 27.65 -10.22
C THR A 57 -3.87 28.12 -9.21
N ILE A 58 -5.15 28.04 -9.61
CA ILE A 58 -6.31 28.13 -8.71
C ILE A 58 -7.20 26.88 -8.80
N TYR A 59 -6.71 25.82 -9.46
CA TYR A 59 -7.44 24.57 -9.71
C TYR A 59 -6.67 23.39 -9.09
N PHE A 60 -7.20 22.82 -8.02
CA PHE A 60 -6.50 21.84 -7.19
C PHE A 60 -7.48 20.91 -6.45
N THR A 61 -7.03 19.74 -6.03
CA THR A 61 -7.82 18.90 -5.10
C THR A 61 -7.97 19.59 -3.76
N ASN A 62 -9.21 19.77 -3.31
CA ASN A 62 -9.53 20.44 -2.05
C ASN A 62 -9.26 19.48 -0.87
N LEU A 63 -8.70 20.01 0.22
CA LEU A 63 -8.20 19.24 1.36
C LEU A 63 -8.96 19.60 2.66
N SER A 64 -9.32 20.88 2.83
CA SER A 64 -10.03 21.42 3.99
C SER A 64 -11.52 21.11 3.99
N LYS A 65 -12.12 20.89 2.81
CA LYS A 65 -13.56 20.96 2.53
C LYS A 65 -14.19 22.30 2.95
N SER A 66 -13.44 23.39 2.82
CA SER A 66 -13.90 24.75 3.04
C SER A 66 -13.74 25.60 1.77
N ASN A 67 -14.45 26.73 1.74
CA ASN A 67 -14.41 27.69 0.62
C ASN A 67 -13.37 28.80 0.86
N ASN A 68 -12.43 28.58 1.77
CA ASN A 68 -11.48 29.57 2.29
C ASN A 68 -10.02 29.16 1.99
N TYR A 69 -9.32 29.98 1.21
CA TYR A 69 -7.95 29.72 0.77
C TYR A 69 -6.96 29.69 1.94
N TYR A 70 -7.22 30.40 3.05
CA TYR A 70 -6.37 30.36 4.23
C TYR A 70 -6.34 28.97 4.90
N ASP A 71 -7.52 28.36 5.10
CA ASP A 71 -7.63 27.05 5.75
C ASP A 71 -6.96 25.96 4.91
N GLU A 72 -7.21 25.99 3.61
CA GLU A 72 -6.61 25.08 2.63
C GLU A 72 -5.09 25.24 2.57
N PHE A 73 -4.60 26.48 2.51
CA PHE A 73 -3.16 26.79 2.51
C PHE A 73 -2.48 26.27 3.79
N CYS A 74 -3.05 26.56 4.96
CA CYS A 74 -2.53 26.08 6.24
C CYS A 74 -2.57 24.55 6.35
N LEU A 75 -3.62 23.90 5.84
CA LEU A 75 -3.75 22.43 5.88
C LEU A 75 -2.82 21.74 4.88
N LYS A 76 -2.67 22.26 3.66
CA LYS A 76 -1.67 21.78 2.70
C LYS A 76 -0.27 21.93 3.27
N LEU A 77 0.12 23.11 3.78
CA LEU A 77 1.42 23.31 4.42
C LEU A 77 1.67 22.36 5.59
N LYS A 78 0.65 22.10 6.42
CA LYS A 78 0.73 21.13 7.53
C LYS A 78 1.00 19.71 7.03
N TYR A 79 0.32 19.24 5.99
CA TYR A 79 0.57 17.91 5.42
C TYR A 79 1.88 17.80 4.64
N LEU A 80 2.31 18.84 3.93
CA LEU A 80 3.64 18.91 3.31
C LEU A 80 4.75 18.86 4.38
N LYS A 81 4.59 19.60 5.50
CA LYS A 81 5.48 19.56 6.67
C LYS A 81 5.48 18.15 7.32
N GLU A 82 4.34 17.46 7.37
CA GLU A 82 4.26 16.06 7.84
C GLU A 82 5.06 15.09 6.96
N TRP A 83 4.91 15.14 5.63
CA TRP A 83 5.70 14.28 4.70
C TRP A 83 7.20 14.59 4.73
N LYS A 84 7.57 15.87 4.84
CA LYS A 84 8.97 16.32 4.89
C LYS A 84 9.66 15.90 6.18
N HIS A 85 9.09 16.27 7.33
CA HIS A 85 9.79 16.22 8.62
C HIS A 85 9.46 15.02 9.52
N ASN A 86 8.32 14.33 9.38
CA ASN A 86 7.98 13.21 10.26
C ASN A 86 9.03 12.09 10.20
N ARG A 87 9.13 11.33 11.29
CA ARG A 87 9.98 10.13 11.36
C ARG A 87 9.29 8.98 10.61
N GLY A 88 9.95 8.50 9.55
CA GLY A 88 9.54 7.27 8.86
C GLY A 88 9.91 6.04 9.70
N ILE A 89 8.91 5.28 10.13
CA ILE A 89 9.05 3.89 10.59
C ILE A 89 8.99 2.99 9.35
N LYS A 90 9.84 1.96 9.31
CA LYS A 90 9.93 1.02 8.18
C LYS A 90 9.71 -0.41 8.66
N THR A 91 8.68 -1.06 8.13
CA THR A 91 8.37 -2.47 8.38
C THR A 91 8.53 -3.23 7.07
N LYS A 92 9.31 -4.32 7.04
CA LYS A 92 9.28 -5.26 5.91
C LYS A 92 8.24 -6.34 6.21
N TYR A 93 7.40 -6.62 5.24
CA TYR A 93 6.61 -7.84 5.14
C TYR A 93 7.18 -8.69 3.99
N THR A 94 7.21 -10.00 4.19
CA THR A 94 7.46 -11.01 3.15
C THR A 94 6.21 -11.88 3.11
N ILE A 95 5.65 -12.16 1.94
CA ILE A 95 4.49 -13.03 1.80
C ILE A 95 4.97 -14.42 1.40
N SER A 96 5.17 -15.28 2.39
CA SER A 96 5.45 -16.70 2.18
C SER A 96 4.16 -17.44 1.82
N THR A 97 4.01 -17.83 0.56
CA THR A 97 2.88 -18.66 0.07
C THR A 97 2.99 -20.12 0.53
N HIS A 98 4.21 -20.64 0.69
CA HIS A 98 4.48 -22.02 1.07
C HIS A 98 4.43 -22.24 2.59
N ALA A 99 3.46 -23.05 3.04
CA ALA A 99 3.62 -23.89 4.24
C ALA A 99 4.47 -25.15 3.93
N ASN A 100 4.42 -25.64 2.68
CA ASN A 100 5.15 -26.80 2.19
C ASN A 100 6.12 -26.35 1.09
N GLY A 101 7.43 -26.40 1.34
CA GLY A 101 8.45 -25.72 0.52
C GLY A 101 8.75 -26.37 -0.84
N HIS A 102 8.01 -25.97 -1.88
CA HIS A 102 8.21 -26.44 -3.26
C HIS A 102 8.61 -25.32 -4.24
N GLY A 103 9.85 -24.85 -4.09
CA GLY A 103 10.74 -24.51 -5.22
C GLY A 103 10.52 -23.24 -6.04
N GLU A 104 9.28 -22.81 -6.29
CA GLU A 104 9.00 -21.68 -7.18
C GLU A 104 8.86 -20.36 -6.40
N VAL A 105 9.39 -19.27 -6.97
CA VAL A 105 9.33 -17.94 -6.37
C VAL A 105 8.02 -17.27 -6.79
N ASP A 106 6.94 -17.66 -6.12
CA ASP A 106 5.58 -17.13 -6.25
C ASP A 106 5.56 -15.58 -6.24
N GLN A 107 5.36 -14.96 -7.40
CA GLN A 107 5.31 -13.50 -7.54
C GLN A 107 3.89 -12.99 -7.30
N VAL A 108 3.74 -11.92 -6.50
CA VAL A 108 2.43 -11.29 -6.30
C VAL A 108 1.95 -10.67 -7.61
N GLU A 109 0.85 -11.19 -8.15
CA GLU A 109 0.25 -10.74 -9.42
C GLU A 109 -0.51 -9.42 -9.24
N HIS A 110 -1.22 -9.27 -8.12
CA HIS A 110 -2.09 -8.13 -7.85
C HIS A 110 -1.97 -7.65 -6.41
N LEU A 111 -1.93 -6.32 -6.22
CA LEU A 111 -1.86 -5.65 -4.92
C LEU A 111 -2.88 -4.51 -4.86
N VAL A 112 -3.71 -4.52 -3.81
CA VAL A 112 -4.71 -3.48 -3.52
C VAL A 112 -4.49 -2.97 -2.10
N PHE A 113 -4.27 -1.66 -1.96
CA PHE A 113 -3.99 -1.01 -0.69
C PHE A 113 -5.09 0.00 -0.35
N GLU A 114 -5.83 -0.27 0.73
CA GLU A 114 -6.86 0.61 1.27
C GLU A 114 -6.70 0.62 2.80
N TYR A 115 -5.88 1.55 3.30
CA TYR A 115 -5.49 1.60 4.70
C TYR A 115 -6.72 1.54 5.64
N PRO A 116 -6.78 0.61 6.62
CA PRO A 116 -5.65 -0.15 7.18
C PRO A 116 -5.30 -1.48 6.49
N LYS A 117 -6.02 -1.89 5.46
CA LYS A 117 -5.85 -3.19 4.80
C LYS A 117 -4.92 -3.11 3.59
N LEU A 118 -4.15 -4.17 3.40
CA LEU A 118 -3.35 -4.43 2.21
C LEU A 118 -3.67 -5.87 1.76
N ALA A 119 -4.30 -6.01 0.59
CA ALA A 119 -4.69 -7.30 0.03
C ALA A 119 -3.83 -7.62 -1.18
N THR A 120 -3.30 -8.84 -1.25
CA THR A 120 -2.49 -9.34 -2.37
C THR A 120 -3.03 -10.66 -2.89
N TYR A 121 -2.99 -10.86 -4.20
CA TYR A 121 -3.22 -12.15 -4.84
C TYR A 121 -1.89 -12.75 -5.32
N ASN A 122 -1.67 -14.02 -5.00
CA ASN A 122 -0.50 -14.77 -5.43
C ASN A 122 -0.89 -16.25 -5.60
N ASN A 123 -0.74 -16.78 -6.83
CA ASN A 123 -0.86 -18.20 -7.19
C ASN A 123 -1.95 -18.99 -6.43
N GLY A 124 -3.20 -18.51 -6.46
CA GLY A 124 -4.33 -19.18 -5.80
C GLY A 124 -4.55 -18.88 -4.31
N VAL A 125 -3.79 -17.97 -3.71
CA VAL A 125 -3.98 -17.49 -2.33
C VAL A 125 -4.20 -15.98 -2.31
N ILE A 126 -5.23 -15.54 -1.57
CA ILE A 126 -5.42 -14.14 -1.20
C ILE A 126 -4.86 -13.95 0.20
N THR A 127 -3.87 -13.07 0.35
CA THR A 127 -3.32 -12.68 1.66
C THR A 127 -3.82 -11.28 1.99
N ILE A 128 -4.57 -11.14 3.09
CA ILE A 128 -5.02 -9.85 3.62
C ILE A 128 -4.19 -9.51 4.85
N LEU A 129 -3.43 -8.43 4.77
CA LEU A 129 -2.61 -7.86 5.84
C LEU A 129 -3.35 -6.70 6.51
N ASN A 130 -3.40 -6.68 7.84
CA ASN A 130 -3.87 -5.52 8.60
C ASN A 130 -2.66 -4.74 9.14
N LEU A 131 -2.55 -3.46 8.75
CA LEU A 131 -1.41 -2.59 8.99
C LEU A 131 -1.62 -1.61 10.16
N GLU A 132 -2.61 -1.85 11.02
CA GLU A 132 -2.76 -1.11 12.28
C GLU A 132 -1.70 -1.51 13.32
N ASN A 133 -1.13 -0.50 14.01
CA ASN A 133 -0.13 -0.68 15.07
C ASN A 133 -0.73 -1.17 16.40
N ASN A 134 -1.66 -2.13 16.35
CA ASN A 134 -2.18 -2.82 17.53
C ASN A 134 -1.13 -3.83 18.05
N LEU A 135 -0.07 -3.30 18.65
CA LEU A 135 1.06 -4.04 19.24
C LEU A 135 0.58 -5.14 20.20
N HIS A 136 -0.50 -4.88 20.95
CA HIS A 136 -1.07 -5.75 21.97
C HIS A 136 -1.87 -6.96 21.43
N LYS A 137 -2.11 -7.09 20.12
CA LYS A 137 -2.80 -8.25 19.53
C LYS A 137 -1.91 -8.97 18.52
N LYS A 138 -1.10 -9.93 19.00
CA LYS A 138 -0.23 -10.79 18.17
C LYS A 138 -1.02 -11.69 17.21
N ALA A 139 -2.24 -12.10 17.57
CA ALA A 139 -2.92 -13.27 17.02
C ALA A 139 -3.48 -13.19 15.57
N SER A 140 -3.63 -12.02 14.96
CA SER A 140 -4.07 -11.92 13.56
C SER A 140 -3.65 -10.61 12.89
N ARG A 141 -2.45 -10.61 12.29
CA ARG A 141 -1.96 -9.53 11.40
C ARG A 141 -2.08 -9.89 9.92
N MET A 142 -2.22 -11.18 9.62
CA MET A 142 -2.34 -11.74 8.28
C MET A 142 -3.49 -12.74 8.27
N THR A 143 -4.29 -12.71 7.21
CA THR A 143 -5.35 -13.69 6.93
C THR A 143 -5.11 -14.27 5.56
N TYR A 144 -4.85 -15.57 5.49
CA TYR A 144 -4.76 -16.32 4.24
C TYR A 144 -6.14 -16.86 3.86
N ILE A 145 -6.54 -16.65 2.62
CA ILE A 145 -7.84 -17.06 2.07
C ILE A 145 -7.55 -17.87 0.79
N PRO A 146 -7.85 -19.19 0.77
CA PRO A 146 -7.66 -19.99 -0.44
C PRO A 146 -8.63 -19.50 -1.53
N CYS A 147 -8.09 -19.23 -2.72
CA CYS A 147 -8.82 -18.70 -3.87
C CYS A 147 -8.10 -19.12 -5.16
N THR A 148 -8.00 -20.44 -5.37
CA THR A 148 -7.39 -21.05 -6.55
C THR A 148 -8.02 -20.50 -7.81
N SER A 149 -7.18 -20.01 -8.72
CA SER A 149 -7.62 -19.53 -10.04
C SER A 149 -8.18 -20.71 -10.85
N PRO A 150 -9.34 -20.57 -11.51
CA PRO A 150 -9.82 -21.59 -12.42
C PRO A 150 -8.85 -21.80 -13.58
N GLN A 151 -8.53 -23.06 -13.91
CA GLN A 151 -7.64 -23.39 -15.04
C GLN A 151 -8.15 -22.75 -16.34
N GLY A 152 -7.27 -22.10 -17.10
CA GLY A 152 -7.68 -21.34 -18.29
C GLY A 152 -8.40 -20.02 -17.98
N CYS A 153 -7.96 -19.32 -16.93
CA CYS A 153 -8.32 -17.92 -16.67
C CYS A 153 -7.85 -17.02 -17.83
N SER A 154 -8.72 -16.14 -18.29
CA SER A 154 -8.46 -15.16 -19.37
C SER A 154 -8.44 -13.71 -18.88
N THR A 155 -9.06 -13.43 -17.73
CA THR A 155 -9.12 -12.09 -17.11
C THR A 155 -9.49 -12.20 -15.63
N MET A 156 -8.96 -11.31 -14.79
CA MET A 156 -9.22 -11.26 -13.35
C MET A 156 -9.59 -9.85 -12.90
N ASN A 157 -10.50 -9.76 -11.93
CA ASN A 157 -10.83 -8.53 -11.22
C ASN A 157 -10.73 -8.76 -9.70
N PHE A 158 -9.78 -8.08 -9.06
CA PHE A 158 -9.47 -8.24 -7.63
C PHE A 158 -9.63 -6.92 -6.88
N ASN A 159 -10.35 -6.96 -5.76
CA ASN A 159 -10.45 -5.88 -4.79
C ASN A 159 -10.63 -6.44 -3.37
N LEU A 160 -10.75 -5.57 -2.36
CA LEU A 160 -10.87 -5.98 -0.94
C LEU A 160 -12.17 -6.73 -0.61
N HIS A 161 -13.15 -6.75 -1.51
CA HIS A 161 -14.48 -7.33 -1.30
C HIS A 161 -14.75 -8.54 -2.20
N ALA A 162 -14.06 -8.70 -3.32
CA ALA A 162 -14.23 -9.84 -4.20
C ALA A 162 -12.98 -10.13 -5.06
N ALA A 163 -12.83 -11.41 -5.41
CA ALA A 163 -12.03 -11.87 -6.54
C ALA A 163 -12.97 -12.50 -7.58
N ASN A 164 -12.91 -12.04 -8.83
CA ASN A 164 -13.70 -12.56 -9.94
C ASN A 164 -12.79 -12.92 -11.11
N PHE A 165 -13.09 -14.03 -11.78
CA PHE A 165 -12.28 -14.63 -12.84
C PHE A 165 -13.15 -14.92 -14.05
N GLY A 166 -12.72 -14.48 -15.23
CA GLY A 166 -13.27 -14.93 -16.52
C GLY A 166 -12.38 -16.03 -17.12
N ARG A 167 -12.96 -16.95 -17.89
CA ARG A 167 -12.23 -18.04 -18.55
C ARG A 167 -12.38 -18.03 -20.08
N TYR A 168 -11.47 -18.75 -20.73
CA TYR A 168 -11.52 -18.98 -22.18
C TYR A 168 -12.75 -19.77 -22.65
N ASP A 169 -13.42 -20.53 -21.77
CA ASP A 169 -14.66 -21.25 -22.07
C ASP A 169 -15.94 -20.44 -21.77
N GLY A 170 -15.81 -19.12 -21.59
CA GLY A 170 -16.95 -18.20 -21.39
C GLY A 170 -17.58 -18.23 -20.00
N ARG A 171 -17.11 -19.11 -19.10
CA ARG A 171 -17.57 -19.15 -17.70
C ARG A 171 -17.00 -17.98 -16.89
N VAL A 172 -17.78 -17.53 -15.91
CA VAL A 172 -17.37 -16.56 -14.90
C VAL A 172 -17.42 -17.22 -13.53
N PHE A 173 -16.39 -16.98 -12.73
CA PHE A 173 -16.25 -17.48 -11.36
C PHE A 173 -16.04 -16.29 -10.41
N GLY A 174 -16.55 -16.39 -9.19
CA GLY A 174 -16.36 -15.35 -8.18
C GLY A 174 -16.26 -15.88 -6.77
N LYS A 175 -15.51 -15.17 -5.93
CA LYS A 175 -15.42 -15.36 -4.49
C LYS A 175 -15.62 -14.03 -3.78
N ASN A 176 -16.64 -13.97 -2.93
CA ASN A 176 -16.93 -12.82 -2.07
C ASN A 176 -16.02 -12.89 -0.82
N LEU A 177 -15.40 -11.76 -0.45
CA LEU A 177 -14.39 -11.61 0.61
C LEU A 177 -14.98 -10.95 1.86
N THR A 178 -16.19 -11.34 2.24
CA THR A 178 -16.86 -10.96 3.48
C THR A 178 -16.23 -11.64 4.71
N ASN A 179 -16.77 -11.36 5.90
CA ASN A 179 -16.38 -12.04 7.14
C ASN A 179 -16.53 -13.57 6.98
N LYS A 180 -15.53 -14.33 7.46
CA LYS A 180 -15.41 -15.80 7.31
C LYS A 180 -15.20 -16.30 5.86
N SER A 181 -14.77 -15.47 4.91
CA SER A 181 -14.48 -15.88 3.52
C SER A 181 -13.34 -16.90 3.33
N TYR A 182 -12.66 -17.35 4.39
CA TYR A 182 -11.86 -18.59 4.33
C TYR A 182 -12.72 -19.86 4.20
N LEU A 183 -14.01 -19.81 4.58
CA LEU A 183 -14.97 -20.91 4.44
C LEU A 183 -15.71 -20.93 3.08
N SER A 184 -15.77 -19.81 2.36
CA SER A 184 -16.48 -19.76 1.07
C SER A 184 -15.61 -20.36 -0.05
N PRO A 185 -16.12 -21.29 -0.86
CA PRO A 185 -15.43 -21.71 -2.08
C PRO A 185 -15.47 -20.59 -3.14
N VAL A 186 -14.72 -20.78 -4.23
CA VAL A 186 -14.96 -20.03 -5.47
C VAL A 186 -16.21 -20.61 -6.14
N ILE A 187 -17.14 -19.77 -6.56
CA ILE A 187 -18.47 -20.16 -7.07
C ILE A 187 -18.57 -19.84 -8.57
N GLU A 188 -19.04 -20.79 -9.37
CA GLU A 188 -19.40 -20.56 -10.78
C GLU A 188 -20.71 -19.76 -10.87
N TYR A 189 -20.78 -18.82 -11.81
CA TYR A 189 -21.96 -17.97 -12.04
C TYR A 189 -22.99 -18.68 -12.95
N ASP A 190 -24.29 -18.38 -12.80
CA ASP A 190 -25.38 -19.24 -13.31
C ASP A 190 -25.52 -19.39 -14.85
N SER A 191 -24.73 -18.65 -15.62
CA SER A 191 -24.79 -18.58 -17.08
C SER A 191 -23.39 -18.42 -17.69
N ILE A 192 -23.26 -18.74 -18.97
CA ILE A 192 -21.98 -18.78 -19.70
C ILE A 192 -22.08 -17.78 -20.88
N HIS A 193 -20.97 -17.09 -21.19
CA HIS A 193 -20.85 -16.25 -22.38
C HIS A 193 -20.78 -17.07 -23.68
N SER A 194 -20.99 -16.42 -24.82
CA SER A 194 -20.91 -17.08 -26.14
C SER A 194 -19.48 -17.48 -26.53
N THR A 195 -18.48 -16.77 -26.01
CA THR A 195 -17.04 -16.97 -26.24
C THR A 195 -16.25 -16.73 -24.96
N SER A 196 -14.92 -16.86 -25.04
CA SER A 196 -13.99 -16.44 -23.98
C SER A 196 -14.41 -15.13 -23.34
N VAL A 197 -14.39 -15.07 -22.00
CA VAL A 197 -14.51 -13.80 -21.29
C VAL A 197 -13.27 -12.95 -21.60
N SER A 198 -13.44 -11.67 -21.89
CA SER A 198 -12.36 -10.73 -22.25
C SER A 198 -12.12 -9.67 -21.18
N SER A 199 -13.16 -9.29 -20.43
CA SER A 199 -13.09 -8.26 -19.39
C SER A 199 -14.08 -8.57 -18.26
N VAL A 200 -13.68 -8.32 -17.02
CA VAL A 200 -14.53 -8.45 -15.82
C VAL A 200 -14.31 -7.23 -14.92
N ALA A 201 -15.40 -6.69 -14.37
CA ALA A 201 -15.39 -5.61 -13.39
C ALA A 201 -16.38 -5.91 -12.26
N SER A 202 -16.03 -5.56 -11.03
CA SER A 202 -16.93 -5.70 -9.89
C SER A 202 -17.05 -4.43 -9.06
N PHE A 203 -18.22 -4.25 -8.44
CA PHE A 203 -18.59 -3.15 -7.57
C PHE A 203 -19.20 -3.72 -6.30
N SER A 204 -18.67 -3.31 -5.16
CA SER A 204 -19.22 -3.62 -3.84
C SER A 204 -19.57 -2.31 -3.13
N ASN A 205 -20.73 -2.25 -2.49
CA ASN A 205 -21.14 -1.08 -1.72
C ASN A 205 -20.67 -1.24 -0.27
N THR A 206 -19.66 -0.46 0.13
CA THR A 206 -19.07 -0.48 1.48
C THR A 206 -20.09 -0.32 2.62
N ASN A 207 -21.28 0.22 2.34
CA ASN A 207 -22.32 0.51 3.33
C ASN A 207 -23.46 -0.53 3.40
N LYS A 208 -23.47 -1.58 2.56
CA LYS A 208 -24.43 -2.72 2.66
C LYS A 208 -23.71 -4.02 2.29
N SER A 209 -23.59 -4.93 3.27
CA SER A 209 -22.54 -5.97 3.32
C SER A 209 -22.58 -7.10 2.29
N ASP A 210 -23.72 -7.35 1.65
CA ASP A 210 -24.00 -8.65 1.00
C ASP A 210 -24.37 -8.56 -0.49
N ASP A 211 -24.24 -7.39 -1.11
CA ASP A 211 -24.66 -7.12 -2.50
C ASP A 211 -23.41 -6.95 -3.42
N LEU A 212 -22.86 -8.05 -3.94
CA LEU A 212 -21.77 -8.04 -4.91
C LEU A 212 -22.32 -7.88 -6.34
N TYR A 213 -22.03 -6.74 -6.97
CA TYR A 213 -22.30 -6.51 -8.39
C TYR A 213 -21.07 -6.87 -9.21
N CYS A 214 -21.28 -7.64 -10.28
CA CYS A 214 -20.23 -7.97 -11.23
C CYS A 214 -20.77 -7.81 -12.66
N CYS A 215 -19.93 -7.32 -13.57
CA CYS A 215 -20.21 -7.22 -14.99
C CYS A 215 -19.04 -7.87 -15.75
N SER A 216 -19.38 -8.57 -16.82
CA SER A 216 -18.44 -9.38 -17.59
C SER A 216 -18.77 -9.26 -19.06
N GLY A 217 -17.77 -9.28 -19.93
CA GLY A 217 -17.93 -9.22 -21.38
C GLY A 217 -17.03 -10.21 -22.10
N ASP A 218 -17.41 -10.55 -23.33
CA ASP A 218 -16.74 -11.58 -24.14
C ASP A 218 -16.07 -11.04 -25.42
N PHE A 219 -15.39 -11.93 -26.15
CA PHE A 219 -14.71 -11.61 -27.41
C PHE A 219 -15.67 -11.28 -28.56
N ASN A 220 -16.95 -11.63 -28.47
CA ASN A 220 -17.98 -11.30 -29.46
C ASN A 220 -18.68 -9.96 -29.19
N GLY A 221 -18.48 -9.32 -28.04
CA GLY A 221 -19.17 -8.08 -27.67
C GLY A 221 -20.45 -8.30 -26.85
N GLN A 222 -20.62 -9.49 -26.26
CA GLN A 222 -21.67 -9.76 -25.29
C GLN A 222 -21.33 -9.17 -23.93
N LEU A 223 -22.34 -8.78 -23.17
CA LEU A 223 -22.25 -8.39 -21.77
C LEU A 223 -23.26 -9.17 -20.92
N ILE A 224 -22.82 -9.60 -19.74
CA ILE A 224 -23.67 -10.23 -18.71
C ILE A 224 -23.39 -9.54 -17.37
N TRP A 225 -24.47 -9.18 -16.67
CA TRP A 225 -24.46 -8.57 -15.34
C TRP A 225 -25.02 -9.52 -14.28
N TRP A 226 -24.39 -9.45 -13.11
CA TRP A 226 -24.50 -10.40 -12.03
C TRP A 226 -24.75 -9.70 -10.70
N LEU A 227 -25.58 -10.32 -9.88
CA LEU A 227 -25.78 -10.01 -8.47
C LEU A 227 -25.64 -11.30 -7.68
N ASN A 228 -24.60 -11.40 -6.84
CA ASN A 228 -24.34 -12.57 -5.99
C ASN A 228 -24.39 -13.90 -6.78
N SER A 229 -23.54 -14.00 -7.81
CA SER A 229 -23.44 -15.07 -8.82
C SER A 229 -24.67 -15.37 -9.68
N LYS A 230 -25.81 -14.71 -9.46
CA LYS A 230 -27.02 -14.84 -10.29
C LYS A 230 -27.09 -13.80 -11.38
N LYS A 231 -27.48 -14.20 -12.59
CA LYS A 231 -27.64 -13.28 -13.73
C LYS A 231 -28.90 -12.42 -13.53
N PHE A 232 -28.76 -11.11 -13.68
CA PHE A 232 -29.92 -10.21 -13.72
C PHE A 232 -30.12 -9.55 -15.09
N HIS A 233 -29.07 -9.47 -15.93
CA HIS A 233 -29.20 -8.91 -17.27
C HIS A 233 -28.15 -9.43 -18.26
N GLN A 234 -28.46 -9.42 -19.56
CA GLN A 234 -27.59 -9.86 -20.65
C GLN A 234 -27.95 -9.11 -21.94
N ILE A 235 -26.94 -8.55 -22.62
CA ILE A 235 -27.10 -7.75 -23.86
C ILE A 235 -25.98 -8.16 -24.84
N GLN A 236 -26.29 -8.24 -26.14
CA GLN A 236 -25.28 -8.19 -27.19
C GLN A 236 -25.01 -6.73 -27.53
N LEU A 237 -23.89 -6.16 -27.06
CA LEU A 237 -23.60 -4.72 -27.19
C LEU A 237 -22.98 -4.40 -28.55
N THR A 238 -22.03 -5.23 -28.99
CA THR A 238 -21.27 -5.05 -30.23
C THR A 238 -21.03 -6.42 -30.90
N ASN A 239 -20.26 -6.42 -31.99
CA ASN A 239 -19.68 -7.62 -32.61
C ASN A 239 -18.13 -7.65 -32.43
N PHE A 240 -17.61 -6.93 -31.43
CA PHE A 240 -16.18 -6.75 -31.17
C PHE A 240 -15.84 -7.07 -29.72
N LYS A 241 -14.66 -7.63 -29.48
CA LYS A 241 -14.14 -7.91 -28.13
C LYS A 241 -14.31 -6.72 -27.20
N ILE A 242 -14.94 -6.95 -26.04
CA ILE A 242 -14.97 -5.95 -24.97
C ILE A 242 -13.57 -5.81 -24.39
N SER A 243 -12.96 -4.63 -24.46
CA SER A 243 -11.61 -4.38 -23.97
C SER A 243 -11.61 -4.03 -22.47
N HIS A 244 -12.48 -3.10 -22.06
CA HIS A 244 -12.59 -2.66 -20.68
C HIS A 244 -14.05 -2.48 -20.23
N ILE A 245 -14.32 -2.80 -18.96
CA ILE A 245 -15.58 -2.54 -18.28
C ILE A 245 -15.26 -1.79 -16.98
N PHE A 246 -16.06 -0.79 -16.66
CA PHE A 246 -16.01 -0.08 -15.38
C PHE A 246 -17.42 0.09 -14.81
N LEU A 247 -17.54 0.05 -13.49
CA LEU A 247 -18.80 0.15 -12.75
C LEU A 247 -18.77 1.37 -11.81
N PRO A 248 -18.88 2.61 -12.33
CA PRO A 248 -18.92 3.84 -11.51
C PRO A 248 -19.98 3.81 -10.40
N LYS A 249 -21.10 3.14 -10.66
CA LYS A 249 -22.22 2.97 -9.72
C LYS A 249 -22.90 1.63 -10.02
N ARG A 250 -23.59 1.07 -9.03
CA ARG A 250 -24.49 -0.09 -9.16
C ARG A 250 -25.42 -0.04 -10.41
N ASN A 251 -25.85 1.15 -10.80
CA ASN A 251 -26.80 1.37 -11.90
C ASN A 251 -26.16 1.95 -13.18
N THR A 252 -24.84 2.02 -13.29
CA THR A 252 -24.16 2.65 -14.43
C THR A 252 -22.92 1.84 -14.80
N THR A 253 -22.88 1.35 -16.03
CA THR A 253 -21.77 0.58 -16.60
C THR A 253 -21.15 1.38 -17.74
N VAL A 254 -19.82 1.44 -17.76
CA VAL A 254 -19.02 2.09 -18.81
C VAL A 254 -18.22 1.00 -19.50
N VAL A 255 -18.30 0.92 -20.83
CA VAL A 255 -17.72 -0.18 -21.61
C VAL A 255 -16.94 0.38 -22.78
N ILE A 256 -15.76 -0.17 -23.04
CA ILE A 256 -14.94 0.11 -24.21
C ILE A 256 -14.84 -1.18 -25.02
N ASP A 257 -14.99 -1.08 -26.34
CA ASP A 257 -14.75 -2.20 -27.27
C ASP A 257 -13.39 -2.09 -27.97
N ALA A 258 -12.99 -3.15 -28.67
CA ALA A 258 -11.77 -3.20 -29.47
C ALA A 258 -11.82 -2.36 -30.77
N SER A 259 -12.94 -1.68 -31.06
CA SER A 259 -13.06 -0.68 -32.14
C SER A 259 -12.90 0.76 -31.63
N ASN A 260 -12.38 0.92 -30.41
CA ASN A 260 -12.24 2.19 -29.67
C ASN A 260 -13.58 2.94 -29.51
N ARG A 261 -14.70 2.23 -29.38
CA ARG A 261 -16.00 2.83 -29.04
C ARG A 261 -16.28 2.78 -27.55
N LEU A 262 -16.82 3.87 -27.03
CA LEU A 262 -17.24 4.04 -25.65
C LEU A 262 -18.77 3.93 -25.57
N TYR A 263 -19.24 3.09 -24.64
CA TYR A 263 -20.65 2.86 -24.36
C TYR A 263 -20.95 3.17 -22.89
N LEU A 264 -22.06 3.86 -22.66
CA LEU A 264 -22.59 4.20 -21.34
C LEU A 264 -23.98 3.58 -21.20
N ILE A 265 -24.09 2.59 -20.32
CA ILE A 265 -25.31 1.82 -20.07
C ILE A 265 -25.82 2.20 -18.68
N ILE A 266 -27.04 2.72 -18.60
CA ILE A 266 -27.65 3.25 -17.38
C ILE A 266 -28.93 2.48 -17.09
N PHE A 267 -28.97 1.77 -15.98
CA PHE A 267 -30.17 1.11 -15.49
C PHE A 267 -31.00 2.11 -14.66
N SER A 268 -32.27 2.31 -15.04
CA SER A 268 -33.22 3.13 -14.31
C SER A 268 -34.13 2.24 -13.45
N SER A 269 -33.87 2.19 -12.14
CA SER A 269 -34.86 1.71 -11.18
C SER A 269 -35.87 2.84 -10.93
N THR A 270 -37.17 2.54 -11.02
CA THR A 270 -38.24 3.48 -10.65
C THR A 270 -38.37 3.66 -9.14
N ASN A 271 -37.81 2.75 -8.34
CA ASN A 271 -37.78 2.82 -6.88
C ASN A 271 -36.34 2.98 -6.39
N GLU A 272 -36.03 4.08 -5.70
CA GLU A 272 -34.70 4.34 -5.11
C GLU A 272 -34.42 3.60 -3.80
N LYS A 273 -35.46 3.05 -3.15
CA LYS A 273 -35.38 2.53 -1.77
C LYS A 273 -35.36 1.01 -1.66
N ASP A 274 -35.99 0.32 -2.60
CA ASP A 274 -36.13 -1.13 -2.60
C ASP A 274 -35.07 -1.82 -3.47
N HIS A 275 -35.04 -3.15 -3.39
CA HIS A 275 -34.13 -3.99 -4.17
C HIS A 275 -34.33 -3.76 -5.68
N PHE A 276 -33.25 -3.95 -6.46
CA PHE A 276 -33.35 -3.98 -7.93
C PHE A 276 -34.31 -5.12 -8.32
N ASP A 277 -35.54 -4.77 -8.70
CA ASP A 277 -36.55 -5.77 -9.02
C ASP A 277 -36.31 -6.28 -10.44
N ILE A 278 -35.60 -7.42 -10.51
CA ILE A 278 -34.93 -7.97 -11.70
C ILE A 278 -35.87 -8.10 -12.91
N LYS A 279 -37.18 -8.16 -12.68
CA LYS A 279 -38.21 -8.42 -13.70
C LYS A 279 -38.52 -7.23 -14.62
N ASN A 280 -38.26 -5.98 -14.21
CA ASN A 280 -38.67 -4.78 -14.96
C ASN A 280 -37.58 -3.68 -15.00
N ILE A 281 -36.34 -4.04 -15.30
CA ILE A 281 -35.24 -3.08 -15.42
C ILE A 281 -35.25 -2.44 -16.82
N ALA A 282 -35.67 -1.18 -16.92
CA ALA A 282 -35.42 -0.35 -18.10
C ALA A 282 -33.99 0.20 -18.10
N PHE A 283 -33.40 0.39 -19.28
CA PHE A 283 -32.08 0.99 -19.44
C PHE A 283 -32.00 1.98 -20.60
N ASP A 284 -31.16 3.01 -20.43
CA ASP A 284 -30.67 3.90 -21.50
C ASP A 284 -29.27 3.45 -21.92
N MET A 285 -28.93 3.67 -23.20
CA MET A 285 -27.64 3.30 -23.77
C MET A 285 -27.16 4.39 -24.73
N LYS A 286 -26.11 5.11 -24.32
CA LYS A 286 -25.41 6.08 -25.17
C LYS A 286 -24.12 5.47 -25.70
N SER A 287 -23.74 5.79 -26.94
CA SER A 287 -22.49 5.33 -27.56
C SER A 287 -21.80 6.46 -28.33
N THR A 288 -20.47 6.46 -28.32
CA THR A 288 -19.63 7.42 -29.02
C THR A 288 -18.31 6.76 -29.44
N ALA A 289 -17.68 7.27 -30.50
CA ALA A 289 -16.33 6.85 -30.85
C ALA A 289 -15.31 7.63 -29.99
N LEU A 290 -14.31 6.94 -29.44
CA LEU A 290 -13.20 7.63 -28.79
C LEU A 290 -12.38 8.40 -29.86
N PRO A 291 -11.81 9.56 -29.52
CA PRO A 291 -11.04 10.43 -30.42
C PRO A 291 -9.62 9.90 -30.74
N ILE A 292 -9.48 8.58 -30.83
CA ILE A 292 -8.24 7.85 -31.04
C ILE A 292 -8.21 7.35 -32.49
N ASP A 293 -7.11 7.55 -33.20
CA ASP A 293 -6.92 7.01 -34.54
C ASP A 293 -7.05 5.48 -34.49
N ALA A 294 -7.80 4.87 -35.41
CA ALA A 294 -8.03 3.43 -35.44
C ALA A 294 -6.75 2.58 -35.61
N ARG A 295 -5.60 3.21 -35.88
CA ARG A 295 -4.27 2.60 -35.91
C ARG A 295 -3.56 2.53 -34.55
N PHE A 296 -4.10 3.17 -33.50
CA PHE A 296 -3.55 3.14 -32.15
C PHE A 296 -4.47 2.35 -31.21
N GLU A 297 -3.89 1.35 -30.55
CA GLU A 297 -4.55 0.65 -29.46
C GLU A 297 -4.50 1.49 -28.18
N ILE A 298 -5.49 1.28 -27.31
CA ILE A 298 -5.53 1.91 -25.98
C ILE A 298 -4.48 1.22 -25.10
N SER A 299 -3.47 1.98 -24.67
CA SER A 299 -2.40 1.45 -23.83
C SER A 299 -2.86 1.28 -22.38
N GLN A 300 -3.51 2.31 -21.83
CA GLN A 300 -3.85 2.40 -20.41
C GLN A 300 -5.13 3.21 -20.17
N VAL A 301 -5.93 2.78 -19.19
CA VAL A 301 -7.20 3.41 -18.82
C VAL A 301 -7.32 3.58 -17.30
N LYS A 302 -7.83 4.73 -16.85
CA LYS A 302 -8.29 4.99 -15.48
C LYS A 302 -9.64 5.70 -15.49
N VAL A 303 -10.37 5.66 -14.38
CA VAL A 303 -11.68 6.35 -14.23
C VAL A 303 -11.68 7.22 -12.97
N ASP A 304 -12.11 8.46 -13.14
CA ASP A 304 -12.57 9.34 -12.07
C ASP A 304 -14.09 9.18 -11.93
N TYR A 305 -14.50 8.27 -11.04
CA TYR A 305 -15.91 7.99 -10.77
C TYR A 305 -16.66 9.19 -10.15
N GLY A 306 -15.92 10.09 -9.50
CA GLY A 306 -16.45 11.24 -8.78
C GLY A 306 -16.75 12.46 -9.65
N GLY A 307 -15.86 12.77 -10.60
CA GLY A 307 -16.07 13.77 -11.65
C GLY A 307 -16.65 13.19 -12.95
N ARG A 308 -16.87 11.86 -13.00
CA ARG A 308 -17.38 11.09 -14.15
C ARG A 308 -16.51 11.17 -15.40
N ASN A 309 -15.18 11.19 -15.24
CA ASN A 309 -14.23 11.26 -16.35
C ASN A 309 -13.54 9.91 -16.59
N LEU A 310 -13.38 9.55 -17.87
CA LEU A 310 -12.55 8.45 -18.34
C LEU A 310 -11.22 9.01 -18.84
N ILE A 311 -10.10 8.49 -18.35
CA ILE A 311 -8.76 8.89 -18.76
C ILE A 311 -8.19 7.74 -19.58
N VAL A 312 -7.97 7.99 -20.87
CA VAL A 312 -7.50 7.02 -21.86
C VAL A 312 -6.17 7.50 -22.41
N CYS A 313 -5.16 6.65 -22.42
CA CYS A 313 -3.90 6.91 -23.11
C CYS A 313 -3.79 6.03 -24.37
N ASP A 314 -3.28 6.61 -25.46
CA ASP A 314 -2.54 5.83 -26.46
C ASP A 314 -1.05 5.79 -26.05
N ASN A 315 -0.10 5.67 -26.97
CA ASN A 315 1.33 5.69 -26.62
C ASN A 315 1.90 7.11 -26.47
N ASN A 316 1.31 8.11 -27.14
CA ASN A 316 1.86 9.45 -27.31
C ASN A 316 0.89 10.56 -26.86
N ASN A 317 -0.33 10.22 -26.43
CA ASN A 317 -1.38 11.17 -26.07
C ASN A 317 -2.21 10.69 -24.88
N MET A 318 -2.67 11.65 -24.06
CA MET A 318 -3.72 11.46 -23.07
C MET A 318 -5.02 12.11 -23.55
N TYR A 319 -6.13 11.40 -23.38
CA TYR A 319 -7.49 11.90 -23.57
C TYR A 319 -8.26 11.81 -22.25
N ILE A 320 -8.95 12.89 -21.90
CA ILE A 320 -9.91 12.93 -20.80
C ILE A 320 -11.29 13.06 -21.44
N VAL A 321 -12.13 12.05 -21.30
CA VAL A 321 -13.46 11.95 -21.93
C VAL A 321 -14.53 11.97 -20.83
N SER A 322 -15.55 12.83 -20.98
CA SER A 322 -16.69 12.83 -20.07
C SER A 322 -17.56 11.60 -20.29
N VAL A 323 -17.90 10.95 -19.18
CA VAL A 323 -18.84 9.84 -19.08
C VAL A 323 -20.09 10.25 -18.30
N ASP A 324 -20.30 11.56 -18.13
CA ASP A 324 -21.55 12.06 -17.59
C ASP A 324 -22.69 11.98 -18.60
N GLN A 325 -23.94 11.93 -18.12
CA GLN A 325 -25.12 11.76 -18.96
C GLN A 325 -25.40 12.96 -19.88
N GLU A 326 -25.01 14.17 -19.47
CA GLU A 326 -25.27 15.42 -20.19
C GLU A 326 -24.15 15.75 -21.19
N THR A 327 -22.89 15.55 -20.81
CA THR A 327 -21.69 15.86 -21.62
C THR A 327 -21.03 14.61 -22.23
N PHE A 328 -21.77 13.50 -22.36
CA PHE A 328 -21.22 12.21 -22.78
C PHE A 328 -20.41 12.28 -24.09
N GLY A 329 -19.14 11.90 -24.02
CA GLY A 329 -18.24 11.91 -25.18
C GLY A 329 -17.55 13.24 -25.48
N GLU A 330 -17.86 14.33 -24.76
CA GLU A 330 -16.99 15.50 -24.77
C GLU A 330 -15.60 15.11 -24.28
N TYR A 331 -14.54 15.62 -24.93
CA TYR A 331 -13.18 15.25 -24.56
C TYR A 331 -12.20 16.42 -24.61
N LYS A 332 -11.10 16.25 -23.88
CA LYS A 332 -9.92 17.11 -23.92
C LYS A 332 -8.69 16.25 -24.22
N LYS A 333 -7.84 16.71 -25.13
CA LYS A 333 -6.60 16.02 -25.51
C LYS A 333 -5.37 16.75 -24.95
N TYR A 334 -4.38 15.98 -24.53
CA TYR A 334 -2.98 16.42 -24.39
C TYR A 334 -2.09 15.51 -25.24
N SER A 335 -1.18 16.09 -26.01
CA SER A 335 -0.20 15.35 -26.82
C SER A 335 1.18 15.55 -26.19
N PHE A 336 1.92 14.46 -26.00
CA PHE A 336 3.30 14.49 -25.51
C PHE A 336 4.28 14.78 -26.66
N GLY A 337 5.57 14.93 -26.35
CA GLY A 337 6.60 15.12 -27.37
C GLY A 337 6.69 13.94 -28.34
N LEU A 338 7.16 14.18 -29.57
CA LEU A 338 7.20 13.16 -30.64
C LEU A 338 8.01 11.89 -30.29
N ASN A 339 8.91 11.99 -29.30
CA ASN A 339 9.77 10.91 -28.81
C ASN A 339 9.49 10.55 -27.34
N GLU A 340 8.34 10.95 -26.77
CA GLU A 340 7.93 10.63 -25.39
C GLU A 340 6.86 9.54 -25.44
N ASN A 341 7.21 8.33 -24.99
CA ASN A 341 6.26 7.21 -24.90
C ASN A 341 5.68 7.10 -23.48
N ILE A 342 4.37 6.93 -23.35
CA ILE A 342 3.65 6.76 -22.08
C ILE A 342 3.92 5.37 -21.52
N GLN A 343 4.67 5.29 -20.41
CA GLN A 343 4.99 4.03 -19.73
C GLN A 343 4.00 3.68 -18.62
N HIS A 344 3.53 4.66 -17.83
CA HIS A 344 2.63 4.36 -16.70
C HIS A 344 1.74 5.53 -16.26
N MET A 345 0.44 5.28 -16.10
CA MET A 345 -0.57 6.23 -15.61
C MET A 345 -1.12 5.80 -14.24
N THR A 346 -1.11 6.72 -13.26
CA THR A 346 -1.88 6.56 -12.01
C THR A 346 -2.81 7.73 -11.74
N ILE A 347 -3.83 7.50 -10.93
CA ILE A 347 -4.80 8.49 -10.48
C ILE A 347 -4.81 8.50 -8.95
N ASP A 348 -5.19 9.62 -8.33
CA ASP A 348 -5.58 9.62 -6.91
C ASP A 348 -6.87 8.82 -6.72
N GLU A 349 -6.72 7.51 -6.52
CA GLU A 349 -7.80 6.55 -6.28
C GLU A 349 -8.72 7.01 -5.12
N THR A 350 -8.19 7.74 -4.13
CA THR A 350 -8.99 8.21 -2.99
C THR A 350 -9.88 9.40 -3.35
N THR A 351 -9.50 10.22 -4.33
CA THR A 351 -10.28 11.38 -4.79
C THR A 351 -11.17 11.01 -5.98
N ALA A 352 -10.68 10.14 -6.87
CA ALA A 352 -11.44 9.56 -7.97
C ALA A 352 -12.74 8.85 -7.52
N MET A 353 -12.75 8.25 -6.32
CA MET A 353 -13.94 7.62 -5.72
C MET A 353 -14.95 8.62 -5.10
N LYS A 354 -14.55 9.89 -4.85
CA LYS A 354 -15.40 10.89 -4.18
C LYS A 354 -16.07 11.79 -5.21
N LYS A 355 -17.41 11.90 -5.15
CA LYS A 355 -18.20 12.86 -5.95
C LYS A 355 -17.56 14.25 -5.86
N GLN A 356 -17.28 14.86 -7.02
CA GLN A 356 -16.77 16.22 -7.11
C GLN A 356 -17.74 17.22 -6.46
N ASP A 357 -17.18 18.21 -5.76
CA ASP A 357 -17.89 19.39 -5.27
C ASP A 357 -17.35 20.65 -5.97
N ILE A 358 -18.25 21.40 -6.58
CA ILE A 358 -17.94 22.56 -7.44
C ILE A 358 -17.96 23.86 -6.61
N GLU A 359 -18.59 23.86 -5.43
CA GLU A 359 -18.66 25.02 -4.54
C GLU A 359 -17.36 25.22 -3.74
N LEU A 360 -16.57 24.15 -3.59
CA LEU A 360 -15.26 24.17 -2.94
C LEU A 360 -14.20 24.90 -3.78
N ILE A 361 -13.31 25.64 -3.12
CA ILE A 361 -12.15 26.24 -3.78
C ILE A 361 -11.24 25.17 -4.38
N GLY A 362 -10.58 25.49 -5.49
CA GLY A 362 -9.87 24.52 -6.31
C GLY A 362 -10.77 23.74 -7.28
N TYR A 363 -12.11 23.86 -7.16
CA TYR A 363 -13.13 23.10 -7.90
C TYR A 363 -13.05 21.58 -7.67
N ASP A 364 -12.65 21.16 -6.46
CA ASP A 364 -12.36 19.78 -6.06
C ASP A 364 -11.65 18.95 -7.16
N GLY A 365 -10.46 19.41 -7.54
CA GLY A 365 -9.63 18.79 -8.57
C GLY A 365 -9.30 17.32 -8.27
N CYS A 366 -8.87 16.58 -9.29
CA CYS A 366 -8.33 15.22 -9.12
C CYS A 366 -7.04 15.10 -9.91
N TYR A 367 -6.01 14.49 -9.33
CA TYR A 367 -4.70 14.37 -9.97
C TYR A 367 -4.50 13.02 -10.64
N VAL A 368 -3.88 13.06 -11.82
CA VAL A 368 -3.34 11.92 -12.56
C VAL A 368 -1.85 12.17 -12.79
N SER A 369 -1.01 11.17 -12.51
CA SER A 369 0.40 11.15 -12.92
C SER A 369 0.56 10.33 -14.20
N ILE A 370 1.33 10.84 -15.14
CA ILE A 370 1.78 10.11 -16.33
C ILE A 370 3.31 10.11 -16.34
N LEU A 371 3.88 8.91 -16.27
CA LEU A 371 5.28 8.62 -16.49
C LEU A 371 5.50 8.39 -17.99
N THR A 372 6.39 9.18 -18.57
CA THR A 372 6.88 9.02 -19.95
C THR A 372 8.37 8.70 -19.96
N GLU A 373 8.84 8.08 -21.05
CA GLU A 373 10.26 7.80 -21.30
C GLU A 373 10.69 8.40 -22.65
N GLN A 374 11.85 9.06 -22.65
CA GLN A 374 12.45 9.74 -23.80
C GLN A 374 13.97 9.59 -23.74
N ASN A 375 14.54 8.79 -24.66
CA ASN A 375 15.99 8.57 -24.78
C ASN A 375 16.67 8.24 -23.43
N ASN A 376 16.15 7.23 -22.71
CA ASN A 376 16.54 6.79 -21.36
C ASN A 376 16.29 7.78 -20.20
N ASN A 377 15.99 9.05 -20.47
CA ASN A 377 15.44 9.94 -19.44
C ASN A 377 13.96 9.61 -19.21
N THR A 378 13.46 9.87 -18.00
CA THR A 378 12.03 9.72 -17.69
C THR A 378 11.42 11.04 -17.22
N ILE A 379 10.25 11.40 -17.74
CA ILE A 379 9.57 12.64 -17.38
C ILE A 379 8.22 12.29 -16.76
N VAL A 380 7.97 12.78 -15.54
CA VAL A 380 6.70 12.61 -14.84
C VAL A 380 5.88 13.90 -14.95
N TYR A 381 4.73 13.79 -15.58
CA TYR A 381 3.72 14.83 -15.68
C TYR A 381 2.65 14.61 -14.61
N VAL A 382 2.14 15.67 -13.98
CA VAL A 382 0.92 15.63 -13.17
C VAL A 382 -0.13 16.52 -13.81
N PHE A 383 -1.36 16.02 -13.95
CA PHE A 383 -2.50 16.75 -14.52
C PHE A 383 -3.65 16.84 -13.50
N ASN A 384 -4.29 18.01 -13.39
CA ASN A 384 -5.59 18.13 -12.74
C ASN A 384 -6.71 17.85 -13.75
N ILE A 385 -7.20 16.61 -13.79
CA ILE A 385 -8.13 16.15 -14.82
C ILE A 385 -9.52 16.78 -14.73
N ARG A 386 -9.93 17.22 -13.54
CA ARG A 386 -11.20 17.91 -13.27
C ARG A 386 -11.12 19.43 -13.49
N SER A 387 -9.98 19.96 -13.95
CA SER A 387 -9.84 21.39 -14.22
C SER A 387 -10.89 21.88 -15.25
N PRO A 388 -11.61 22.99 -15.01
CA PRO A 388 -12.61 23.53 -15.94
C PRO A 388 -12.00 24.14 -17.21
N LEU A 389 -10.67 24.21 -17.32
CA LEU A 389 -9.99 24.67 -18.53
C LEU A 389 -10.34 23.77 -19.74
N LYS A 390 -10.58 24.39 -20.90
CA LYS A 390 -10.85 23.67 -22.16
C LYS A 390 -9.63 22.92 -22.69
N VAL A 391 -8.43 23.47 -22.47
CA VAL A 391 -7.15 22.88 -22.84
C VAL A 391 -6.53 22.24 -21.60
N VAL A 392 -6.19 20.96 -21.68
CA VAL A 392 -5.44 20.27 -20.63
C VAL A 392 -4.00 20.81 -20.61
N LYS A 393 -3.50 21.09 -19.41
CA LYS A 393 -2.11 21.48 -19.17
C LYS A 393 -1.58 20.69 -17.97
N PRO A 394 -0.29 20.31 -17.95
CA PRO A 394 0.32 19.77 -16.76
C PRO A 394 0.34 20.82 -15.64
N GLN A 395 0.04 20.38 -14.43
CA GLN A 395 0.12 21.14 -13.19
C GLN A 395 1.58 21.22 -12.72
N CYS A 396 2.35 20.12 -12.87
CA CYS A 396 3.81 20.13 -12.80
C CYS A 396 4.41 19.13 -13.80
N VAL A 397 5.69 19.33 -14.13
CA VAL A 397 6.49 18.48 -15.02
C VAL A 397 7.85 18.25 -14.36
N LEU A 398 8.23 17.00 -14.16
CA LEU A 398 9.45 16.62 -13.46
C LEU A 398 10.32 15.71 -14.34
N PRO A 399 11.37 16.25 -14.98
CA PRO A 399 12.33 15.45 -15.74
C PRO A 399 13.37 14.81 -14.79
N PHE A 400 13.64 13.52 -15.00
CA PHE A 400 14.61 12.73 -14.24
C PHE A 400 15.62 12.04 -15.17
N GLN A 401 16.90 12.14 -14.79
CA GLN A 401 18.02 11.46 -15.46
C GLN A 401 18.14 9.97 -15.05
N GLU A 402 17.64 9.61 -13.87
CA GLU A 402 17.50 8.22 -13.43
C GLU A 402 16.15 7.67 -13.89
N LYS A 403 16.12 6.41 -14.35
CA LYS A 403 14.89 5.75 -14.78
C LYS A 403 13.91 5.58 -13.61
N CYS A 404 12.77 6.26 -13.67
CA CYS A 404 11.61 5.96 -12.84
C CYS A 404 10.98 4.62 -13.27
N TYR A 405 10.61 3.78 -12.32
CA TYR A 405 9.88 2.53 -12.58
C TYR A 405 8.37 2.73 -12.46
N VAL A 406 7.92 3.31 -11.34
CA VAL A 406 6.50 3.48 -11.01
C VAL A 406 6.29 4.83 -10.33
N THR A 407 5.18 5.49 -10.67
CA THR A 407 4.69 6.70 -10.00
C THR A 407 3.39 6.40 -9.25
N CYS A 408 3.05 7.22 -8.26
CA CYS A 408 1.75 7.21 -7.59
C CYS A 408 1.43 8.65 -7.15
N VAL A 409 0.19 9.12 -7.27
CA VAL A 409 -0.21 10.49 -6.88
C VAL A 409 -1.39 10.50 -5.92
N ASN A 410 -1.40 11.46 -4.98
CA ASN A 410 -2.57 11.81 -4.19
C ASN A 410 -2.78 13.34 -4.17
N ASN A 411 -3.85 13.79 -3.53
CA ASN A 411 -4.25 15.18 -3.36
C ASN A 411 -3.21 16.17 -2.75
N VAL A 412 -2.05 15.71 -2.29
CA VAL A 412 -0.96 16.55 -1.74
C VAL A 412 0.42 16.21 -2.34
N VAL A 413 0.74 14.92 -2.53
CA VAL A 413 2.08 14.47 -2.93
C VAL A 413 2.08 13.52 -4.13
N LEU A 414 3.15 13.63 -4.91
CA LEU A 414 3.57 12.67 -5.91
C LEU A 414 4.70 11.81 -5.32
N LEU A 415 4.58 10.50 -5.47
CA LEU A 415 5.64 9.54 -5.19
C LEU A 415 6.23 9.03 -6.50
N VAL A 416 7.55 8.96 -6.56
CA VAL A 416 8.30 8.43 -7.70
C VAL A 416 9.29 7.39 -7.18
N ALA A 417 9.22 6.16 -7.70
CA ALA A 417 10.10 5.06 -7.33
C ALA A 417 11.20 4.85 -8.37
N PHE A 418 12.44 4.86 -7.90
CA PHE A 418 13.68 4.61 -8.64
C PHE A 418 14.35 3.35 -8.08
N GLU A 419 15.50 2.93 -8.62
CA GLU A 419 16.27 1.84 -8.00
C GLU A 419 16.71 2.24 -6.57
N LYS A 420 16.32 1.45 -5.55
CA LYS A 420 16.66 1.65 -4.12
C LYS A 420 16.22 2.99 -3.50
N LYS A 421 15.50 3.87 -4.22
CA LYS A 421 15.08 5.20 -3.76
C LYS A 421 13.60 5.46 -4.03
N ILE A 422 12.94 6.20 -3.13
CA ILE A 422 11.67 6.90 -3.44
C ILE A 422 11.89 8.39 -3.26
N GLY A 423 11.52 9.18 -4.27
CA GLY A 423 11.32 10.62 -4.14
C GLY A 423 9.87 10.95 -3.74
N ILE A 424 9.71 11.92 -2.84
CA ILE A 424 8.42 12.49 -2.42
C ILE A 424 8.42 13.95 -2.84
N PHE A 425 7.51 14.30 -3.75
CA PHE A 425 7.38 15.64 -4.33
C PHE A 425 6.00 16.23 -4.03
N ASN A 426 5.88 17.55 -4.01
CA ASN A 426 4.59 18.24 -3.92
C ASN A 426 3.83 18.09 -5.26
N ALA A 427 2.60 17.60 -5.23
CA ALA A 427 1.81 17.38 -6.45
C ALA A 427 1.37 18.69 -7.16
N LEU A 428 1.46 19.84 -6.49
CA LEU A 428 1.05 21.14 -7.04
C LEU A 428 2.12 21.82 -7.89
N ASN A 429 3.36 21.91 -7.40
CA ASN A 429 4.44 22.67 -8.04
C ASN A 429 5.67 21.81 -8.37
N GLY A 430 5.75 20.56 -7.87
CA GLY A 430 6.87 19.65 -8.09
C GLY A 430 7.98 19.72 -7.05
N ASP A 431 7.89 20.57 -6.02
CA ASP A 431 8.95 20.73 -5.01
C ASP A 431 9.37 19.40 -4.38
N GLU A 432 10.68 19.12 -4.30
CA GLU A 432 11.17 17.99 -3.54
C GLU A 432 10.94 18.21 -2.04
N LEU A 433 10.16 17.32 -1.44
CA LEU A 433 9.95 17.28 0.01
C LEU A 433 11.03 16.42 0.67
N ARG A 434 11.30 15.24 0.10
CA ARG A 434 12.18 14.22 0.69
C ARG A 434 12.51 13.08 -0.28
N VAL A 435 13.78 12.67 -0.36
CA VAL A 435 14.19 11.38 -0.95
C VAL A 435 14.54 10.37 0.15
N ASN A 436 13.99 9.16 0.06
CA ASN A 436 14.32 8.02 0.92
C ASN A 436 15.29 7.06 0.20
N THR A 437 16.59 7.15 0.51
CA THR A 437 17.66 6.33 -0.13
C THR A 437 17.90 4.95 0.51
N LYS A 438 17.14 4.58 1.56
CA LYS A 438 17.35 3.36 2.36
C LYS A 438 16.34 2.26 2.05
N LEU A 439 16.05 2.04 0.77
CA LEU A 439 15.18 0.93 0.31
C LEU A 439 16.04 -0.24 -0.17
N LYS A 440 15.50 -1.46 -0.08
CA LYS A 440 16.20 -2.67 -0.58
C LYS A 440 15.74 -3.10 -1.98
N GLU A 441 14.60 -2.58 -2.44
CA GLU A 441 14.02 -2.97 -3.73
C GLU A 441 14.81 -2.36 -4.89
N LYS A 442 15.22 -3.21 -5.84
CA LYS A 442 15.86 -2.77 -7.09
C LYS A 442 14.82 -2.36 -8.14
N TYR A 443 13.79 -3.18 -8.32
CA TYR A 443 12.80 -3.04 -9.39
C TYR A 443 11.38 -2.93 -8.79
N PRO A 444 11.01 -1.77 -8.22
CA PRO A 444 9.73 -1.61 -7.55
C PRO A 444 8.57 -1.65 -8.55
N GLN A 445 7.84 -2.76 -8.56
CA GLN A 445 6.65 -3.01 -9.39
C GLN A 445 5.39 -2.39 -8.78
N PHE A 446 5.30 -2.39 -7.45
CA PHE A 446 4.14 -1.90 -6.72
C PHE A 446 4.48 -0.64 -5.94
N LEU A 447 3.72 0.44 -6.15
CA LEU A 447 3.77 1.67 -5.37
C LEU A 447 2.34 2.13 -5.10
N LYS A 448 1.95 2.15 -3.81
CA LYS A 448 0.64 2.63 -3.35
C LYS A 448 0.82 3.50 -2.10
N MET A 449 -0.12 4.41 -1.84
CA MET A 449 -0.04 5.29 -0.67
C MET A 449 -1.38 5.63 -0.04
N SER A 450 -1.28 6.14 1.19
CA SER A 450 -2.35 6.72 2.00
C SER A 450 -1.74 7.89 2.78
N HIS A 451 -2.53 8.73 3.47
CA HIS A 451 -1.95 9.88 4.18
C HIS A 451 -0.91 9.43 5.22
N GLY A 452 0.31 9.94 5.06
CA GLY A 452 1.49 9.59 5.86
C GLY A 452 1.97 8.14 5.71
N LYS A 453 1.59 7.40 4.67
CA LYS A 453 1.89 5.96 4.52
C LYS A 453 2.20 5.56 3.08
N ILE A 454 3.22 4.75 2.88
CA ILE A 454 3.62 4.21 1.58
C ILE A 454 3.75 2.69 1.68
N VAL A 455 3.25 1.98 0.67
CA VAL A 455 3.58 0.57 0.39
C VAL A 455 4.38 0.57 -0.91
N ILE A 456 5.61 0.07 -0.85
CA ILE A 456 6.44 -0.26 -2.02
C ILE A 456 6.70 -1.77 -2.03
N GLY A 457 6.65 -2.41 -3.20
CA GLY A 457 6.86 -3.85 -3.32
C GLY A 457 7.56 -4.29 -4.60
N SER A 458 8.22 -5.45 -4.49
CA SER A 458 8.81 -6.21 -5.58
C SER A 458 8.62 -7.69 -5.27
N ASN A 459 8.08 -8.45 -6.22
CA ASN A 459 7.84 -9.89 -6.12
C ASN A 459 7.00 -10.27 -4.87
N ASP A 460 7.59 -11.00 -3.92
CA ASP A 460 7.01 -11.50 -2.68
C ASP A 460 7.11 -10.51 -1.49
N THR A 461 7.85 -9.39 -1.66
CA THR A 461 8.24 -8.51 -0.56
C THR A 461 7.67 -7.11 -0.62
N PHE A 462 7.28 -6.59 0.54
CA PHE A 462 6.66 -5.28 0.70
C PHE A 462 7.31 -4.50 1.82
N GLN A 463 7.68 -3.25 1.57
CA GLN A 463 8.18 -2.31 2.57
C GLN A 463 7.10 -1.29 2.86
N PHE A 464 6.52 -1.36 4.07
CA PHE A 464 5.59 -0.38 4.58
C PHE A 464 6.37 0.75 5.27
N LEU A 465 6.16 1.98 4.83
CA LEU A 465 6.74 3.19 5.39
C LEU A 465 5.64 4.02 6.03
N GLN A 466 5.73 4.27 7.33
CA GLN A 466 4.75 5.04 8.10
C GLN A 466 5.40 6.30 8.69
N TYR A 467 4.90 7.46 8.32
CA TYR A 467 5.36 8.77 8.79
C TYR A 467 4.64 9.16 10.07
N VAL A 468 5.28 8.92 11.21
CA VAL A 468 4.73 9.20 12.55
C VAL A 468 5.32 10.51 13.08
N LYS A 469 4.47 11.35 13.68
CA LYS A 469 4.89 12.54 14.43
C LYS A 469 5.64 12.11 15.69
N ASP A 470 6.61 12.90 16.15
CA ASP A 470 7.52 12.46 17.21
C ASP A 470 6.79 11.95 18.47
N ILE A 471 7.08 10.69 18.80
CA ILE A 471 6.43 9.89 19.86
C ILE A 471 6.63 10.53 21.24
N HIS A 472 7.66 11.37 21.40
CA HIS A 472 7.86 12.22 22.57
C HIS A 472 6.66 13.13 22.90
N SER A 473 5.80 13.46 21.92
CA SER A 473 4.55 14.21 22.14
C SER A 473 3.39 13.39 22.74
N LEU A 474 3.45 12.07 22.65
CA LEU A 474 2.50 11.15 23.30
C LEU A 474 2.95 10.86 24.74
N ASN A 475 4.22 10.48 24.92
CA ASN A 475 4.78 10.16 26.24
C ASN A 475 4.82 11.37 27.18
N SER A 476 4.96 12.61 26.66
CA SER A 476 4.95 13.83 27.48
C SER A 476 3.60 14.09 28.18
N ARG A 477 2.49 13.57 27.65
CA ARG A 477 1.16 13.69 28.30
C ARG A 477 1.00 12.77 29.52
N GLN A 478 1.78 11.69 29.60
CA GLN A 478 1.85 10.84 30.81
C GLN A 478 2.90 11.36 31.80
N ALA A 479 4.03 11.87 31.32
CA ALA A 479 5.09 12.46 32.17
C ALA A 479 4.67 13.71 32.96
N ALA A 480 3.52 14.33 32.64
CA ALA A 480 3.06 15.58 33.25
C ALA A 480 2.62 15.48 34.73
N LYS A 481 2.59 14.29 35.35
CA LYS A 481 2.14 14.09 36.75
C LYS A 481 3.25 13.77 37.76
N SER A 482 4.50 13.52 37.36
CA SER A 482 5.60 13.15 38.28
C SER A 482 6.60 14.28 38.52
N ARG A 483 6.18 15.34 39.21
CA ARG A 483 7.11 16.38 39.72
C ARG A 483 7.99 15.82 40.86
N LYS A 484 9.19 15.35 40.53
CA LYS A 484 10.36 15.32 41.44
C LYS A 484 11.54 16.05 40.78
N PRO A 485 12.33 16.84 41.53
CA PRO A 485 13.42 17.62 40.97
C PRO A 485 14.60 16.73 40.55
N VAL A 486 15.25 17.06 39.43
CA VAL A 486 16.43 16.34 38.94
C VAL A 486 17.64 16.69 39.81
N VAL A 487 18.01 15.80 40.71
CA VAL A 487 19.31 15.83 41.40
C VAL A 487 20.31 15.05 40.54
N LYS A 488 21.36 15.72 40.06
CA LYS A 488 22.50 15.06 39.40
C LYS A 488 23.28 14.27 40.46
N SER A 489 23.31 12.94 40.38
CA SER A 489 24.17 12.09 41.20
C SER A 489 24.70 10.88 40.41
N LEU A 490 25.70 10.20 40.98
CA LEU A 490 26.67 9.36 40.29
C LEU A 490 26.13 8.01 39.77
N LYS A 491 26.83 7.46 38.77
CA LYS A 491 26.72 6.08 38.32
C LYS A 491 27.11 5.11 39.45
N SER A 492 26.16 4.41 40.08
CA SER A 492 26.47 3.22 40.91
C SER A 492 25.29 2.30 41.28
N SER A 493 24.03 2.74 41.21
CA SER A 493 22.91 2.08 41.91
C SER A 493 21.96 1.24 41.03
N ASN A 494 22.21 1.12 39.72
CA ASN A 494 21.19 0.62 38.79
C ASN A 494 20.78 -0.85 39.01
N ALA A 495 21.65 -1.72 39.54
CA ALA A 495 21.34 -3.14 39.73
C ALA A 495 20.17 -3.37 40.71
N MET A 496 20.21 -2.73 41.89
CA MET A 496 19.12 -2.84 42.88
C MET A 496 17.83 -2.15 42.45
N SER A 497 17.89 -1.11 41.60
CA SER A 497 16.66 -0.49 41.08
C SER A 497 15.92 -1.46 40.17
N VAL A 498 16.63 -2.11 39.23
CA VAL A 498 16.01 -3.06 38.29
C VAL A 498 15.34 -4.20 39.04
N GLN A 499 16.03 -4.85 40.00
CA GLN A 499 15.43 -5.93 40.80
C GLN A 499 14.24 -5.48 41.64
N PHE A 500 14.21 -4.23 42.10
CA PHE A 500 13.07 -3.70 42.86
C PHE A 500 11.89 -3.32 41.96
N ASP A 501 12.17 -2.76 40.77
CA ASP A 501 11.16 -2.45 39.75
C ASP A 501 10.55 -3.74 39.14
N GLU A 502 11.35 -4.80 39.01
CA GLU A 502 10.98 -6.15 38.58
C GLU A 502 10.10 -6.87 39.62
N TYR A 503 10.52 -6.91 40.89
CA TYR A 503 9.70 -7.42 41.99
C TYR A 503 8.40 -6.61 42.20
N GLN A 504 8.39 -5.31 41.89
CA GLN A 504 7.16 -4.50 41.87
C GLN A 504 6.24 -4.86 40.70
N LEU A 505 6.77 -5.23 39.53
CA LEU A 505 5.95 -5.73 38.41
C LEU A 505 5.32 -7.07 38.76
N GLU A 506 6.12 -8.03 39.21
CA GLU A 506 5.69 -9.37 39.61
C GLU A 506 4.61 -9.33 40.71
N LEU A 507 4.81 -8.51 41.75
CA LEU A 507 3.84 -8.31 42.83
C LEU A 507 2.52 -7.69 42.34
N ASN A 508 2.57 -6.77 41.36
CA ASN A 508 1.36 -6.20 40.76
C ASN A 508 0.63 -7.20 39.86
N GLU A 509 1.36 -8.04 39.11
CA GLU A 509 0.77 -9.09 38.27
C GLU A 509 0.10 -10.18 39.11
N GLN A 510 0.70 -10.56 40.24
CA GLN A 510 0.04 -11.39 41.26
C GLN A 510 -1.24 -10.71 41.79
N LEU A 511 -1.20 -9.41 42.12
CA LEU A 511 -2.36 -8.66 42.63
C LEU A 511 -3.48 -8.42 41.59
N GLU A 512 -3.17 -8.39 40.29
CA GLU A 512 -4.19 -8.38 39.24
C GLU A 512 -4.76 -9.78 39.00
N ASN A 513 -3.93 -10.83 39.05
CA ASN A 513 -4.38 -12.22 38.97
C ASN A 513 -5.26 -12.63 40.17
N GLU A 514 -4.93 -12.25 41.40
CA GLU A 514 -5.78 -12.47 42.57
C GLU A 514 -7.15 -11.79 42.41
N LYS A 515 -7.18 -10.51 42.01
CA LYS A 515 -8.44 -9.79 41.73
C LYS A 515 -9.23 -10.41 40.59
N TYR A 516 -8.55 -10.93 39.56
CA TYR A 516 -9.20 -11.62 38.45
C TYR A 516 -9.82 -12.95 38.91
N GLN A 517 -9.10 -13.73 39.74
CA GLN A 517 -9.64 -14.93 40.37
C GLN A 517 -10.77 -14.64 41.36
N GLU A 518 -10.71 -13.54 42.12
CA GLU A 518 -11.78 -13.11 43.03
C GLU A 518 -13.02 -12.62 42.26
N MET A 519 -12.82 -11.92 41.13
CA MET A 519 -13.88 -11.57 40.19
C MET A 519 -14.51 -12.80 39.54
N LEU A 520 -13.72 -13.83 39.21
CA LEU A 520 -14.24 -15.12 38.71
C LEU A 520 -15.01 -15.87 39.82
N LYS A 521 -14.49 -15.89 41.05
CA LYS A 521 -15.18 -16.49 42.22
C LYS A 521 -16.50 -15.78 42.54
N THR A 522 -16.58 -14.46 42.43
CA THR A 522 -17.84 -13.72 42.67
C THR A 522 -18.82 -13.77 41.48
N LYS A 523 -18.34 -14.08 40.26
CA LYS A 523 -19.18 -14.11 39.05
C LYS A 523 -19.63 -15.51 38.62
N TYR A 524 -18.91 -16.56 39.04
CA TYR A 524 -19.19 -17.96 38.70
C TYR A 524 -19.15 -18.92 39.91
N GLY A 525 -18.66 -18.46 41.08
CA GLY A 525 -18.74 -19.21 42.34
C GLY A 525 -20.07 -18.95 43.04
N GLY A 526 -21.08 -19.77 42.73
CA GLY A 526 -22.36 -19.74 43.43
C GLY A 526 -22.20 -19.98 44.93
N THR A 527 -22.86 -19.17 45.75
CA THR A 527 -22.86 -19.31 47.21
C THR A 527 -23.57 -20.60 47.62
N VAL A 528 -22.81 -21.57 48.13
CA VAL A 528 -23.37 -22.73 48.84
C VAL A 528 -23.65 -22.31 50.29
N ASP A 529 -24.83 -21.75 50.54
CA ASP A 529 -25.32 -21.56 51.90
C ASP A 529 -26.85 -21.52 51.95
N ASN A 530 -27.44 -22.18 52.95
CA ASN A 530 -28.88 -22.31 53.22
C ASN A 530 -29.74 -22.83 52.04
N GLY A 531 -29.85 -24.16 51.93
CA GLY A 531 -30.60 -24.80 50.86
C GLY A 531 -32.13 -24.73 51.03
N GLU A 532 -32.82 -24.39 49.95
CA GLU A 532 -34.23 -24.74 49.74
C GLU A 532 -34.42 -25.30 48.31
N PHE A 533 -35.38 -26.21 48.14
CA PHE A 533 -35.47 -27.09 46.98
C PHE A 533 -36.33 -26.47 45.87
N LEU A 534 -35.71 -26.08 44.74
CA LEU A 534 -36.44 -25.74 43.51
C LEU A 534 -35.95 -26.57 42.32
N THR A 535 -36.92 -27.15 41.63
CA THR A 535 -36.76 -28.04 40.47
C THR A 535 -36.76 -27.26 39.16
N GLY A 536 -35.87 -27.61 38.23
CA GLY A 536 -36.08 -27.28 36.82
C GLY A 536 -34.80 -27.06 36.03
N ASN A 537 -34.65 -27.84 34.94
CA ASN A 537 -33.79 -27.64 33.79
C ASN A 537 -32.27 -27.68 34.02
N GLU A 538 -31.66 -28.77 33.54
CA GLU A 538 -30.52 -28.73 32.61
C GLU A 538 -29.47 -27.64 32.89
N VAL A 539 -28.55 -27.95 33.81
CA VAL A 539 -27.19 -27.36 33.75
C VAL A 539 -26.56 -27.93 32.48
N ASP A 540 -26.23 -27.05 31.53
CA ASP A 540 -25.81 -27.43 30.19
C ASP A 540 -24.48 -28.21 30.23
N ASP A 541 -24.47 -29.41 29.65
CA ASP A 541 -23.26 -30.21 29.51
C ASP A 541 -22.20 -29.47 28.68
N GLU A 542 -22.59 -28.57 27.76
CA GLU A 542 -21.64 -27.71 27.02
C GLU A 542 -20.91 -26.73 27.96
N GLU A 543 -21.57 -26.18 28.99
CA GLU A 543 -20.91 -25.27 29.95
C GLU A 543 -19.95 -26.04 30.88
N MET A 544 -20.27 -27.29 31.22
CA MET A 544 -19.34 -28.14 31.97
C MET A 544 -18.12 -28.54 31.12
N HIS A 545 -18.32 -28.90 29.85
CA HIS A 545 -17.20 -29.20 28.93
C HIS A 545 -16.34 -27.95 28.65
N LEU A 546 -16.94 -26.77 28.52
CA LEU A 546 -16.19 -25.52 28.36
C LEU A 546 -15.35 -25.20 29.61
N ARG A 547 -15.87 -25.46 30.81
CA ARG A 547 -15.14 -25.33 32.08
C ARG A 547 -13.95 -26.30 32.15
N ILE A 548 -14.12 -27.55 31.72
CA ILE A 548 -13.03 -28.54 31.66
C ILE A 548 -11.97 -28.09 30.65
N ALA A 549 -12.36 -27.75 29.42
CA ALA A 549 -11.44 -27.32 28.37
C ALA A 549 -10.64 -26.05 28.73
N LEU A 550 -11.22 -25.12 29.49
CA LEU A 550 -10.51 -23.94 29.99
C LEU A 550 -9.51 -24.28 31.10
N MET A 551 -9.83 -25.21 32.01
CA MET A 551 -8.87 -25.66 33.03
C MET A 551 -7.75 -26.50 32.41
N GLU A 552 -8.06 -27.37 31.45
CA GLU A 552 -7.08 -28.17 30.71
C GLU A 552 -6.15 -27.28 29.87
N SER A 553 -6.69 -26.29 29.15
CA SER A 553 -5.88 -25.32 28.39
C SER A 553 -5.02 -24.42 29.28
N GLN A 554 -5.38 -24.20 30.56
CA GLN A 554 -4.53 -23.49 31.52
C GLN A 554 -3.44 -24.40 32.09
N ALA A 555 -3.74 -25.66 32.37
CA ALA A 555 -2.76 -26.66 32.79
C ALA A 555 -1.74 -26.96 31.67
N GLN A 556 -2.17 -26.99 30.40
CA GLN A 556 -1.27 -27.09 29.26
C GLN A 556 -0.28 -25.93 29.21
N GLN A 557 -0.73 -24.69 29.44
CA GLN A 557 0.11 -23.50 29.36
C GLN A 557 1.20 -23.49 30.45
N THR A 558 0.86 -23.81 31.70
CA THR A 558 1.87 -23.86 32.78
C THR A 558 2.85 -25.02 32.61
N ILE A 559 2.45 -26.14 32.00
CA ILE A 559 3.37 -27.22 31.62
C ILE A 559 4.29 -26.78 30.48
N ASP A 560 3.75 -26.20 29.40
CA ASP A 560 4.52 -25.72 28.23
C ASP A 560 5.53 -24.62 28.59
N GLU A 561 5.22 -23.78 29.58
CA GLU A 561 6.13 -22.73 30.06
C GLU A 561 7.23 -23.31 30.96
N HIS A 562 6.88 -24.12 31.96
CA HIS A 562 7.87 -24.72 32.87
C HIS A 562 8.82 -25.70 32.14
N GLN A 563 8.34 -26.33 31.06
CA GLN A 563 9.16 -27.22 30.23
C GLN A 563 10.14 -26.42 29.34
N ARG A 564 9.82 -25.19 28.93
CA ARG A 564 10.77 -24.28 28.27
C ARG A 564 11.79 -23.70 29.23
N GLU A 565 11.39 -23.36 30.46
CA GLU A 565 12.33 -22.93 31.51
C GLU A 565 13.39 -23.99 31.79
N LEU A 566 12.99 -25.27 31.82
CA LEU A 566 13.91 -26.40 32.00
C LEU A 566 14.84 -26.64 30.79
N ASP A 567 14.37 -26.40 29.56
CA ASP A 567 15.20 -26.48 28.36
C ASP A 567 16.19 -25.30 28.27
N GLU A 568 15.77 -24.08 28.62
CA GLU A 568 16.65 -22.89 28.66
C GLU A 568 17.71 -23.00 29.77
N GLN A 569 17.37 -23.49 30.96
CA GLN A 569 18.34 -23.73 32.04
C GLN A 569 19.36 -24.82 31.67
N GLN A 570 18.93 -25.91 31.01
CA GLN A 570 19.85 -26.93 30.49
C GLN A 570 20.78 -26.38 29.39
N PHE A 571 20.30 -25.43 28.58
CA PHE A 571 21.12 -24.76 27.57
C PHE A 571 22.19 -23.85 28.20
N GLU A 572 21.84 -23.05 29.20
CA GLU A 572 22.81 -22.22 29.95
C GLU A 572 23.83 -23.06 30.73
N GLU A 573 23.40 -24.15 31.38
CA GLU A 573 24.34 -25.06 32.07
C GLU A 573 25.31 -25.73 31.08
N ALA A 574 24.82 -26.16 29.91
CA ALA A 574 25.67 -26.72 28.86
C ALA A 574 26.68 -25.69 28.28
N GLU A 575 26.27 -24.43 28.11
CA GLU A 575 27.18 -23.36 27.64
C GLU A 575 28.22 -22.99 28.71
N MET A 576 27.83 -22.91 29.99
CA MET A 576 28.77 -22.73 31.11
C MET A 576 29.74 -23.91 31.23
N LEU A 577 29.28 -25.16 31.09
CA LEU A 577 30.13 -26.33 31.15
C LEU A 577 31.16 -26.34 30.00
N ARG A 578 30.73 -25.95 28.79
CA ARG A 578 31.61 -25.77 27.63
C ARG A 578 32.68 -24.70 27.91
N LEU A 579 32.30 -23.54 28.44
CA LEU A 579 33.23 -22.46 28.80
C LEU A 579 34.23 -22.89 29.89
N ALA A 580 33.78 -23.65 30.88
CA ALA A 580 34.65 -24.21 31.93
C ALA A 580 35.66 -25.24 31.37
N ILE A 581 35.23 -26.10 30.44
CA ILE A 581 36.11 -27.06 29.74
C ILE A 581 37.14 -26.32 28.87
N GLU A 582 36.75 -25.23 28.20
CA GLU A 582 37.64 -24.42 27.38
C GLU A 582 38.67 -23.66 28.23
N ALA A 583 38.26 -23.08 29.36
CA ALA A 583 39.15 -22.46 30.34
C ALA A 583 40.13 -23.48 30.96
N SER A 584 39.67 -24.68 31.29
CA SER A 584 40.51 -25.77 31.81
C SER A 584 41.57 -26.21 30.80
N LYS A 585 41.21 -26.33 29.51
CA LYS A 585 42.16 -26.60 28.43
C LYS A 585 43.23 -25.51 28.30
N GLN A 586 42.89 -24.24 28.50
CA GLN A 586 43.86 -23.14 28.47
C GLN A 586 44.79 -23.11 29.71
N GLN A 587 44.38 -23.66 30.85
CA GLN A 587 45.22 -23.76 32.05
C GLN A 587 46.21 -24.94 32.02
N HIS A 588 45.96 -25.98 31.22
CA HIS A 588 46.80 -27.18 31.12
C HIS A 588 47.91 -27.14 30.04
N HIS A 589 48.47 -25.96 29.74
CA HIS A 589 49.71 -25.83 28.96
C HIS A 589 50.93 -25.54 29.86
N PRO A 590 51.73 -26.55 30.24
CA PRO A 590 52.98 -26.33 30.96
C PRO A 590 54.03 -25.69 30.05
N ARG A 591 54.66 -24.61 30.52
CA ARG A 591 55.79 -23.96 29.82
C ARG A 591 57.02 -24.88 29.79
N GLN A 592 57.50 -25.27 28.60
CA GLN A 592 58.91 -25.63 28.43
C GLN A 592 59.51 -25.20 27.09
N ASN A 593 60.51 -24.34 27.24
CA ASN A 593 61.48 -23.78 26.31
C ASN A 593 62.13 -24.71 25.26
N PHE A 594 62.63 -24.04 24.21
CA PHE A 594 63.88 -24.30 23.45
C PHE A 594 63.91 -25.20 22.17
N THR A 595 64.33 -24.55 21.07
CA THR A 595 65.23 -24.99 19.98
C THR A 595 64.90 -26.15 19.00
N GLN A 596 64.93 -25.77 17.72
CA GLN A 596 65.56 -26.44 16.56
C GLN A 596 65.03 -27.77 15.98
N ASN A 597 64.77 -27.69 14.67
CA ASN A 597 65.07 -28.68 13.62
C ASN A 597 64.26 -29.99 13.48
N SER A 598 64.30 -30.48 12.24
CA SER A 598 64.06 -31.83 11.73
C SER A 598 62.62 -32.34 11.48
N VAL A 599 62.53 -32.99 10.33
CA VAL A 599 61.50 -33.80 9.66
C VAL A 599 62.09 -35.24 9.60
N PRO A 600 61.39 -36.39 9.42
CA PRO A 600 59.94 -36.69 9.25
C PRO A 600 59.42 -37.81 10.23
N ALA A 601 58.28 -38.43 9.88
CA ALA A 601 57.93 -39.86 10.11
C ALA A 601 57.47 -40.30 11.54
N SER A 602 56.64 -41.34 11.75
CA SER A 602 55.80 -42.18 10.85
C SER A 602 54.89 -43.14 11.65
N SER A 603 53.71 -43.52 11.10
CA SER A 603 52.99 -44.81 11.31
C SER A 603 52.55 -45.20 12.76
N LEU A 604 51.63 -46.12 13.08
CA LEU A 604 50.66 -47.02 12.42
C LEU A 604 49.24 -46.72 13.03
N PHE A 605 48.06 -47.23 12.62
CA PHE A 605 47.61 -48.58 12.23
C PHE A 605 46.32 -48.54 11.37
N GLY A 606 46.12 -49.55 10.51
CA GLY A 606 44.82 -49.93 9.92
C GLY A 606 44.18 -51.13 10.67
N PRO A 607 43.27 -51.94 10.07
CA PRO A 607 42.88 -52.10 8.64
C PRO A 607 41.40 -51.66 8.38
N HIS A 608 40.55 -52.11 7.42
CA HIS A 608 40.56 -53.19 6.39
C HIS A 608 39.60 -52.86 5.21
N VAL A 609 39.99 -53.22 3.97
CA VAL A 609 39.30 -54.08 2.94
C VAL A 609 37.76 -54.03 2.79
N THR A 610 37.13 -53.98 1.60
CA THR A 610 37.55 -54.09 0.15
C THR A 610 37.39 -52.77 -0.64
N GLN A 611 37.82 -52.53 -1.90
CA GLN A 611 38.60 -53.26 -2.94
C GLN A 611 37.87 -53.80 -4.22
N SER A 612 37.60 -52.91 -5.21
CA SER A 612 37.47 -53.20 -6.67
C SER A 612 37.68 -51.89 -7.46
N VAL A 613 38.85 -51.60 -8.07
CA VAL A 613 39.42 -52.12 -9.34
C VAL A 613 38.85 -51.44 -10.62
N GLU A 614 39.55 -50.35 -10.94
CA GLU A 614 39.85 -49.61 -12.20
C GLU A 614 39.89 -50.42 -13.54
N PRO A 615 39.93 -49.76 -14.74
CA PRO A 615 41.08 -48.93 -15.16
C PRO A 615 40.85 -47.63 -15.97
N GLU A 616 41.90 -46.81 -15.93
CA GLU A 616 42.33 -45.65 -16.75
C GLU A 616 41.54 -45.23 -18.02
N VAL A 617 41.23 -43.93 -18.09
CA VAL A 617 41.68 -43.06 -19.18
C VAL A 617 42.33 -41.82 -18.56
N ARG A 618 43.45 -41.33 -19.12
CA ARG A 618 44.13 -40.09 -18.69
C ARG A 618 43.69 -38.94 -19.60
N GLU A 619 43.60 -37.73 -19.06
CA GLU A 619 44.60 -36.68 -19.38
C GLU A 619 44.47 -35.43 -18.49
N GLU A 620 45.66 -34.86 -18.25
CA GLU A 620 46.07 -33.52 -17.79
C GLU A 620 45.19 -32.62 -16.89
N SER A 621 45.85 -32.14 -15.83
CA SER A 621 45.44 -31.00 -15.00
C SER A 621 45.53 -29.66 -15.75
N PHE A 622 44.75 -28.67 -15.33
CA PHE A 622 45.28 -27.49 -14.63
C PHE A 622 44.14 -26.65 -14.00
N GLY A 623 44.33 -26.22 -12.76
CA GLY A 623 43.36 -25.36 -12.05
C GLY A 623 43.64 -23.88 -12.32
N TYR A 624 42.67 -23.17 -12.91
CA TYR A 624 42.74 -21.72 -13.05
C TYR A 624 42.46 -21.02 -11.71
N GLY A 625 43.54 -20.70 -11.00
CA GLY A 625 43.52 -19.66 -9.97
C GLY A 625 43.32 -18.27 -10.59
N GLN A 626 42.90 -17.31 -9.77
CA GLN A 626 42.67 -15.94 -10.21
C GLN A 626 43.99 -15.25 -10.59
N ASN A 627 44.06 -14.70 -11.80
CA ASN A 627 44.85 -13.53 -12.16
C ASN A 627 44.03 -12.73 -13.18
N GLY A 628 43.90 -11.42 -12.98
CA GLY A 628 43.28 -10.53 -13.96
C GLY A 628 44.24 -10.19 -15.09
N LEU A 629 43.70 -9.75 -16.23
CA LEU A 629 44.48 -9.10 -17.27
C LEU A 629 45.12 -7.81 -16.72
N THR A 630 46.28 -7.45 -17.26
CA THR A 630 46.94 -6.17 -16.96
C THR A 630 46.35 -5.04 -17.80
N GLU A 631 46.46 -3.79 -17.32
CA GLU A 631 45.90 -2.62 -18.02
C GLU A 631 46.46 -2.44 -19.44
N GLU A 632 47.69 -2.91 -19.70
CA GLU A 632 48.30 -2.90 -21.04
C GLU A 632 47.65 -3.93 -21.99
N GLU A 633 47.19 -5.07 -21.49
CA GLU A 633 46.50 -6.11 -22.27
C GLU A 633 45.07 -5.68 -22.62
N GLU A 634 44.35 -5.03 -21.70
CA GLU A 634 43.03 -4.45 -22.00
C GLU A 634 43.13 -3.30 -23.02
N LEU A 635 44.16 -2.44 -22.90
CA LEU A 635 44.44 -1.38 -23.88
C LEU A 635 44.77 -1.93 -25.27
N ALA A 636 45.57 -3.00 -25.37
CA ALA A 636 45.88 -3.65 -26.64
C ALA A 636 44.62 -4.21 -27.33
N LEU A 637 43.73 -4.85 -26.55
CA LEU A 637 42.46 -5.40 -27.05
C LEU A 637 41.50 -4.30 -27.55
N ALA A 638 41.41 -3.18 -26.83
CA ALA A 638 40.63 -2.02 -27.25
C ALA A 638 41.18 -1.38 -28.54
N LEU A 639 42.50 -1.32 -28.69
CA LEU A 639 43.16 -0.81 -29.90
C LEU A 639 42.96 -1.75 -31.11
N GLU A 640 43.02 -3.06 -30.91
CA GLU A 640 42.76 -4.02 -31.99
C GLU A 640 41.29 -3.97 -32.46
N MET A 641 40.33 -3.83 -31.53
CA MET A 641 38.92 -3.60 -31.88
C MET A 641 38.74 -2.28 -32.65
N SER A 642 39.35 -1.18 -32.20
CA SER A 642 39.25 0.12 -32.87
C SER A 642 39.86 0.15 -34.27
N MET A 643 40.78 -0.75 -34.62
CA MET A 643 41.35 -0.86 -35.97
C MET A 643 40.56 -1.80 -36.90
N ARG A 644 39.48 -2.45 -36.42
CA ARG A 644 38.60 -3.30 -37.24
C ARG A 644 37.32 -2.57 -37.71
N GLU A 645 37.12 -1.32 -37.30
CA GLU A 645 35.96 -0.48 -37.67
C GLU A 645 36.35 0.77 -38.52
N CYS A 646 37.51 0.74 -39.18
CA CYS A 646 38.02 1.76 -40.10
C CYS A 646 38.26 1.20 -41.51
#